data_AF-A0A9C6WAM6-F1
#
_entry.id   AF-A0A9C6WAM6-F1
#
_cell.length_a   1.000
_cell.length_b   1.000
_cell.length_c   1.000
_cell.angle_alpha   90.00
_cell.angle_beta   90.00
_cell.angle_gamma   90.00
#
_symmetry.space_group_name_H-M   'P 1'
#
loop_
_entity.id
_entity.type
_entity.pdbx_description
1 polymer ?
#
loop_
_entity_poly.entity_id
_entity_poly.type
_entity_poly.pdbx_seq_one_letter_code
_entity_poly.pdbx_strand_id
1 'polypeptide(L)'
;MHDYAVLFVDLRVVSMKAALNKDFAYAMIPMKIMSWPVGTWPLQDYNIFSAIRVIITSFLLLLMVTIVQSEMYLDSKDAEKNLDALVILSCGILALSKIIRFRIRPAALISNFTSAIEDYNELWDEEKRVIVRKHAYMTRVASASMLFFAYFSSIVFITVPMLADEEEKNVVNATEESTSEYPIPSENVMALIKIPENLYVIVFIIEYLMLLFTSTGNLGSDTLFFGITFHLCGQVEILKLDFQRLKIEGERTREHFNVLTRRHIYLIKLANMLNETISSILAVQLFTSCILICTSGLQLILALSIGNIVMVIKTFMVLSALMVQLFAYSYVGEYLRRQMEGIADSMYFCNWYDIPRSVAKDIIYVIMRAQEPVFLRAGQFLVVNMETYTSIIKTSMSYLSVLRVMVNGKKEGVHMHEYAELHVDLRVVSMKVTLNKDFAYAMTPMKILSWPVGTWPLQDYNIFSAMRVIITSFLLLLMLTIVQSEMYLDSNDAEKNLDALVILSCGILAVSKVVRFRIRPAGLISNFTSAVEDYNKLYDQEKGVILRRHAYMGRVAGIGVVLFAYFSATLFMSVPMLAAEEVKDVVNVTEDNTPEYPIPSEKVMALIKMPDNLYFIVFIMEYLMLLLTSNGNLGSDSLFFGIIFHLCGQVEILRLDFRRLSNDNERTIEHFIALSKRHVYLLKLAKMLNETISSILAVQLFTSCIVICTSGLQFIIALSVGNIVMTIKSFIVLSTLLVQLFAYSYVGEYLKRQMEGIGDSAYFSIWYDIPKSVAKDIIYVIMRTQDPVFLKAGKFFIVNMETYMSIIKTSMSYLSVLRVMVTA
;
A
#
# COMPACT_ATOMS: atom_id res chain seq x y z
N MET A 1 -37.10 27.34 15.23
CA MET A 1 -37.05 28.08 13.94
C MET A 1 -36.03 29.21 13.94
N HIS A 2 -35.93 30.02 15.00
CA HIS A 2 -35.09 31.23 14.99
C HIS A 2 -33.61 30.98 14.65
N ASP A 3 -33.01 29.90 15.16
CA ASP A 3 -31.59 29.56 14.95
C ASP A 3 -31.27 29.20 13.49
N TYR A 4 -32.22 28.54 12.81
CA TYR A 4 -32.08 28.17 11.40
C TYR A 4 -32.07 29.41 10.50
N ALA A 5 -32.84 30.45 10.83
CA ALA A 5 -32.88 31.68 10.05
C ALA A 5 -31.52 32.42 10.06
N VAL A 6 -30.82 32.40 11.20
CA VAL A 6 -29.47 32.98 11.33
C VAL A 6 -28.48 32.19 10.48
N LEU A 7 -28.50 30.85 10.56
CA LEU A 7 -27.64 29.96 9.78
C LEU A 7 -27.76 30.19 8.26
N PHE A 8 -28.96 30.51 7.76
CA PHE A 8 -29.21 30.76 6.34
C PHE A 8 -28.64 32.08 5.82
N VAL A 9 -28.61 33.14 6.64
CA VAL A 9 -28.00 34.41 6.23
C VAL A 9 -26.49 34.27 6.14
N ASP A 10 -25.88 33.60 7.12
CA ASP A 10 -24.42 33.39 7.18
C ASP A 10 -23.93 32.50 6.02
N LEU A 11 -24.64 31.41 5.70
CA LEU A 11 -24.34 30.52 4.57
C LEU A 11 -24.19 31.25 3.23
N ARG A 12 -24.98 32.30 2.99
CA ARG A 12 -24.85 33.11 1.76
C ARG A 12 -23.56 33.92 1.73
N VAL A 13 -23.23 34.62 2.83
CA VAL A 13 -21.99 35.38 2.96
C VAL A 13 -20.77 34.46 2.84
N VAL A 14 -20.81 33.29 3.48
CA VAL A 14 -19.81 32.22 3.39
C VAL A 14 -19.65 31.73 1.95
N SER A 15 -20.75 31.47 1.23
CA SER A 15 -20.70 31.04 -0.18
C SER A 15 -20.10 32.10 -1.12
N MET A 16 -20.30 33.39 -0.81
CA MET A 16 -19.77 34.49 -1.62
C MET A 16 -18.27 34.67 -1.39
N LYS A 17 -17.79 34.55 -0.15
CA LYS A 17 -16.35 34.49 0.17
C LYS A 17 -15.67 33.32 -0.56
N ALA A 18 -16.29 32.14 -0.55
CA ALA A 18 -15.77 30.95 -1.21
C ALA A 18 -15.59 31.11 -2.74
N ALA A 19 -16.40 31.96 -3.38
CA ALA A 19 -16.33 32.19 -4.83
C ALA A 19 -15.11 33.05 -5.26
N LEU A 20 -14.54 33.87 -4.37
CA LEU A 20 -13.34 34.67 -4.67
C LEU A 20 -12.03 33.87 -4.54
N ASN A 21 -12.02 32.82 -3.73
CA ASN A 21 -10.79 32.12 -3.35
C ASN A 21 -10.38 31.05 -4.37
N LYS A 22 -9.30 31.32 -5.13
CA LYS A 22 -8.81 30.43 -6.20
C LYS A 22 -8.36 29.05 -5.71
N ASP A 23 -7.86 28.94 -4.48
CA ASP A 23 -7.38 27.68 -3.92
C ASP A 23 -8.54 26.81 -3.38
N PHE A 24 -9.52 27.44 -2.70
CA PHE A 24 -10.78 26.77 -2.36
C PHE A 24 -11.50 26.28 -3.62
N ALA A 25 -11.56 27.12 -4.66
CA ALA A 25 -12.13 26.78 -5.95
C ALA A 25 -11.41 25.59 -6.61
N TYR A 26 -10.08 25.61 -6.67
CA TYR A 26 -9.26 24.51 -7.19
C TYR A 26 -9.55 23.16 -6.50
N ALA A 27 -9.75 23.18 -5.18
CA ALA A 27 -10.04 21.98 -4.40
C ALA A 27 -11.50 21.52 -4.55
N MET A 28 -12.46 22.41 -4.32
CA MET A 28 -13.84 22.05 -4.01
C MET A 28 -14.81 22.09 -5.20
N ILE A 29 -14.47 22.76 -6.31
CA ILE A 29 -15.35 22.80 -7.50
C ILE A 29 -15.70 21.40 -8.05
N PRO A 30 -14.77 20.44 -8.21
CA PRO A 30 -15.10 19.10 -8.68
C PRO A 30 -16.15 18.40 -7.80
N MET A 31 -15.99 18.49 -6.48
CA MET A 31 -16.93 17.89 -5.52
C MET A 31 -18.31 18.56 -5.58
N LYS A 32 -18.34 19.89 -5.75
CA LYS A 32 -19.58 20.66 -5.93
C LYS A 32 -20.29 20.26 -7.23
N ILE A 33 -19.58 20.03 -8.33
CA ILE A 33 -20.15 19.59 -9.60
C ILE A 33 -20.84 18.22 -9.45
N MET A 34 -20.23 17.26 -8.76
CA MET A 34 -20.83 15.93 -8.58
C MET A 34 -22.03 15.94 -7.61
N SER A 35 -21.96 16.72 -6.52
CA SER A 35 -22.91 16.64 -5.40
C SER A 35 -24.03 17.67 -5.42
N TRP A 36 -23.89 18.79 -6.14
CA TRP A 36 -24.94 19.80 -6.24
C TRP A 36 -26.17 19.32 -7.04
N PRO A 37 -26.04 18.60 -8.18
CA PRO A 37 -27.19 18.03 -8.90
C PRO A 37 -27.98 17.02 -8.06
N VAL A 38 -27.27 16.13 -7.37
CA VAL A 38 -27.81 15.16 -6.39
C VAL A 38 -28.43 15.85 -5.16
N GLY A 39 -28.07 17.12 -4.91
CA GLY A 39 -28.57 17.93 -3.80
C GLY A 39 -27.90 17.64 -2.45
N THR A 40 -26.73 16.98 -2.44
CA THR A 40 -25.91 16.67 -1.26
C THR A 40 -24.79 17.67 -0.97
N TRP A 41 -24.51 18.63 -1.86
CA TRP A 41 -23.51 19.68 -1.64
C TRP A 41 -23.74 20.43 -0.31
N PRO A 42 -22.81 20.40 0.67
CA PRO A 42 -23.09 20.91 2.01
C PRO A 42 -23.36 22.42 2.06
N LEU A 43 -22.67 23.21 1.25
CA LEU A 43 -22.71 24.67 1.21
C LEU A 43 -23.70 25.18 0.13
N GLN A 44 -24.95 24.73 0.18
CA GLN A 44 -26.05 25.21 -0.67
C GLN A 44 -27.09 25.97 0.17
N ASP A 45 -27.87 26.85 -0.46
CA ASP A 45 -29.17 27.25 0.10
C ASP A 45 -30.06 25.99 0.25
N TYR A 46 -30.45 25.62 1.47
CA TYR A 46 -31.41 24.53 1.70
C TYR A 46 -32.85 25.01 1.46
N ASN A 47 -33.08 25.61 0.29
CA ASN A 47 -34.37 26.09 -0.19
C ASN A 47 -35.18 24.97 -0.87
N ILE A 48 -36.42 25.28 -1.29
CA ILE A 48 -37.31 24.31 -1.94
C ILE A 48 -36.69 23.66 -3.20
N PHE A 49 -35.94 24.41 -4.02
CA PHE A 49 -35.26 23.86 -5.20
C PHE A 49 -34.19 22.82 -4.82
N SER A 50 -33.46 23.03 -3.72
CA SER A 50 -32.51 22.04 -3.21
C SER A 50 -33.20 20.79 -2.67
N ALA A 51 -34.41 20.91 -2.12
CA ALA A 51 -35.19 19.77 -1.65
C ALA A 51 -35.74 18.98 -2.85
N ILE A 52 -36.27 19.67 -3.87
CA ILE A 52 -36.72 19.08 -5.14
C ILE A 52 -35.59 18.25 -5.80
N ARG A 53 -34.35 18.75 -5.87
CA ARG A 53 -33.20 17.98 -6.40
C ARG A 53 -32.97 16.65 -5.65
N VAL A 54 -32.97 16.68 -4.32
CA VAL A 54 -32.79 15.45 -3.52
C VAL A 54 -33.99 14.51 -3.66
N ILE A 55 -35.22 15.04 -3.68
CA ILE A 55 -36.45 14.24 -3.81
C ILE A 55 -36.46 13.53 -5.17
N ILE A 56 -36.17 14.23 -6.27
CA ILE A 56 -36.08 13.63 -7.62
C ILE A 56 -34.99 12.56 -7.65
N THR A 57 -33.79 12.85 -7.16
CA THR A 57 -32.70 11.85 -7.19
C THR A 57 -33.02 10.65 -6.30
N SER A 58 -33.61 10.85 -5.12
CA SER A 58 -34.02 9.75 -4.22
C SER A 58 -35.16 8.93 -4.81
N PHE A 59 -36.09 9.55 -5.53
CA PHE A 59 -37.16 8.86 -6.25
C PHE A 59 -36.62 8.00 -7.39
N LEU A 60 -35.69 8.52 -8.22
CA LEU A 60 -35.05 7.76 -9.30
C LEU A 60 -34.26 6.55 -8.76
N LEU A 61 -33.52 6.72 -7.66
CA LEU A 61 -32.79 5.63 -7.03
C LEU A 61 -33.71 4.59 -6.37
N LEU A 62 -34.80 5.03 -5.74
CA LEU A 62 -35.80 4.13 -5.19
C LEU A 62 -36.53 3.36 -6.30
N LEU A 63 -36.85 4.01 -7.42
CA LEU A 63 -37.50 3.41 -8.58
C LEU A 63 -36.61 2.29 -9.17
N MET A 64 -35.31 2.57 -9.39
CA MET A 64 -34.34 1.56 -9.81
C MET A 64 -34.28 0.37 -8.83
N VAL A 65 -34.21 0.65 -7.52
CA VAL A 65 -34.24 -0.39 -6.47
C VAL A 65 -35.53 -1.23 -6.53
N THR A 66 -36.69 -0.62 -6.75
CA THR A 66 -37.97 -1.37 -6.85
C THR A 66 -38.11 -2.17 -8.13
N ILE A 67 -37.62 -1.67 -9.27
CA ILE A 67 -37.62 -2.41 -10.55
C ILE A 67 -36.77 -3.68 -10.39
N VAL A 68 -35.51 -3.52 -9.97
CA VAL A 68 -34.58 -4.64 -9.81
C VAL A 68 -35.05 -5.63 -8.73
N GLN A 69 -35.65 -5.15 -7.63
CA GLN A 69 -36.25 -6.02 -6.61
C GLN A 69 -37.49 -6.78 -7.12
N SER A 70 -38.28 -6.21 -8.04
CA SER A 70 -39.41 -6.92 -8.65
C SER A 70 -38.97 -7.91 -9.71
N GLU A 71 -37.90 -7.63 -10.46
CA GLU A 71 -37.29 -8.61 -11.38
C GLU A 71 -36.86 -9.89 -10.64
N MET A 72 -36.10 -9.76 -9.55
CA MET A 72 -35.67 -10.88 -8.68
C MET A 72 -36.83 -11.67 -8.05
N TYR A 73 -38.04 -11.11 -8.04
CA TYR A 73 -39.25 -11.77 -7.54
C TYR A 73 -40.03 -12.47 -8.67
N LEU A 74 -40.00 -11.91 -9.89
CA LEU A 74 -40.69 -12.46 -11.06
C LEU A 74 -39.91 -13.64 -11.66
N ASP A 75 -38.60 -13.51 -11.82
CA ASP A 75 -37.71 -14.65 -12.12
C ASP A 75 -36.77 -14.92 -10.95
N SER A 76 -36.98 -16.06 -10.31
CA SER A 76 -36.16 -16.62 -9.22
C SER A 76 -35.40 -17.88 -9.62
N LYS A 77 -35.37 -18.20 -10.93
CA LYS A 77 -34.70 -19.38 -11.51
C LYS A 77 -33.36 -19.03 -12.15
N ASP A 78 -33.28 -17.89 -12.84
CA ASP A 78 -32.01 -17.40 -13.38
C ASP A 78 -31.12 -16.87 -12.25
N ALA A 79 -30.14 -17.68 -11.84
CA ALA A 79 -29.18 -17.33 -10.79
C ALA A 79 -28.14 -16.29 -11.24
N GLU A 80 -27.92 -16.11 -12.54
CA GLU A 80 -26.95 -15.15 -13.08
C GLU A 80 -27.54 -13.73 -13.08
N LYS A 81 -28.75 -13.57 -13.65
CA LYS A 81 -29.50 -12.31 -13.64
C LYS A 81 -29.88 -11.88 -12.22
N ASN A 82 -30.18 -12.82 -11.31
CA ASN A 82 -30.39 -12.51 -9.89
C ASN A 82 -29.15 -11.99 -9.16
N LEU A 83 -27.93 -12.39 -9.56
CA LEU A 83 -26.70 -11.88 -8.97
C LEU A 83 -26.35 -10.48 -9.50
N ASP A 84 -26.51 -10.25 -10.80
CA ASP A 84 -26.41 -8.92 -11.40
C ASP A 84 -27.43 -7.93 -10.79
N ALA A 85 -28.67 -8.38 -10.57
CA ALA A 85 -29.69 -7.64 -9.85
C ALA A 85 -29.28 -7.32 -8.40
N LEU A 86 -28.73 -8.30 -7.66
CA LEU A 86 -28.25 -8.10 -6.28
C LEU A 86 -27.14 -7.04 -6.19
N VAL A 87 -26.25 -6.96 -7.18
CA VAL A 87 -25.21 -5.91 -7.28
C VAL A 87 -25.84 -4.52 -7.45
N ILE A 88 -26.78 -4.37 -8.38
CA ILE A 88 -27.44 -3.08 -8.66
C ILE A 88 -28.29 -2.62 -7.46
N LEU A 89 -29.10 -3.53 -6.91
CA LEU A 89 -29.90 -3.31 -5.69
C LEU A 89 -29.03 -2.82 -4.53
N SER A 90 -27.90 -3.49 -4.30
CA SER A 90 -26.93 -3.12 -3.27
C SER A 90 -26.30 -1.74 -3.50
N CYS A 91 -25.93 -1.41 -4.74
CA CYS A 91 -25.41 -0.08 -5.08
C CYS A 91 -26.46 1.02 -4.91
N GLY A 92 -27.72 0.76 -5.26
CA GLY A 92 -28.85 1.67 -5.03
C GLY A 92 -29.10 1.94 -3.55
N ILE A 93 -29.10 0.89 -2.72
CA ILE A 93 -29.21 1.02 -1.25
C ILE A 93 -28.04 1.83 -0.68
N LEU A 94 -26.81 1.61 -1.15
CA LEU A 94 -25.65 2.40 -0.72
C LEU A 94 -25.79 3.88 -1.11
N ALA A 95 -26.14 4.19 -2.35
CA ALA A 95 -26.37 5.55 -2.84
C ALA A 95 -27.46 6.28 -2.03
N LEU A 96 -28.63 5.64 -1.84
CA LEU A 96 -29.71 6.15 -1.00
C LEU A 96 -29.24 6.40 0.44
N SER A 97 -28.54 5.45 1.06
CA SER A 97 -28.07 5.57 2.45
C SER A 97 -27.11 6.76 2.66
N LYS A 98 -26.27 7.05 1.66
CA LYS A 98 -25.33 8.18 1.65
C LYS A 98 -26.06 9.51 1.49
N ILE A 99 -26.90 9.63 0.46
CA ILE A 99 -27.68 10.83 0.16
C ILE A 99 -28.59 11.21 1.33
N ILE A 100 -29.36 10.24 1.85
CA ILE A 100 -30.32 10.47 2.93
C ILE A 100 -29.61 10.91 4.21
N ARG A 101 -28.52 10.24 4.63
CA ARG A 101 -27.81 10.61 5.87
C ARG A 101 -27.11 11.96 5.74
N PHE A 102 -26.46 12.25 4.61
CA PHE A 102 -25.84 13.57 4.37
C PHE A 102 -26.89 14.69 4.34
N ARG A 103 -28.10 14.43 3.83
CA ARG A 103 -29.19 15.42 3.79
C ARG A 103 -29.92 15.62 5.11
N ILE A 104 -30.10 14.57 5.92
CA ILE A 104 -30.78 14.65 7.23
C ILE A 104 -29.86 15.18 8.33
N ARG A 105 -28.54 14.90 8.28
CA ARG A 105 -27.56 15.39 9.27
C ARG A 105 -26.45 16.24 8.63
N PRO A 106 -26.79 17.33 7.90
CA PRO A 106 -25.81 18.11 7.16
C PRO A 106 -24.92 18.97 8.06
N ALA A 107 -25.34 19.27 9.30
CA ALA A 107 -24.66 20.21 10.20
C ALA A 107 -23.17 19.90 10.42
N ALA A 108 -22.79 18.61 10.49
CA ALA A 108 -21.42 18.18 10.65
C ALA A 108 -20.56 18.42 9.39
N LEU A 109 -21.12 18.18 8.20
CA LEU A 109 -20.48 18.51 6.93
C LEU A 109 -20.41 20.02 6.72
N ILE A 110 -21.49 20.77 7.00
CA ILE A 110 -21.52 22.24 6.96
C ILE A 110 -20.40 22.80 7.85
N SER A 111 -20.30 22.38 9.12
CA SER A 111 -19.27 22.88 10.03
C SER A 111 -17.85 22.63 9.52
N ASN A 112 -17.58 21.48 8.90
CA ASN A 112 -16.29 21.18 8.30
C ASN A 112 -16.02 22.02 7.05
N PHE A 113 -16.99 22.13 6.13
CA PHE A 113 -16.85 22.88 4.88
C PHE A 113 -16.81 24.40 5.09
N THR A 114 -17.47 24.94 6.14
CA THR A 114 -17.33 26.34 6.56
C THR A 114 -15.94 26.60 7.13
N SER A 115 -15.43 25.73 8.03
CA SER A 115 -14.03 25.81 8.47
C SER A 115 -13.08 25.79 7.29
N ALA A 116 -13.31 24.96 6.28
CA ALA A 116 -12.46 24.96 5.09
C ALA A 116 -12.46 26.32 4.38
N ILE A 117 -13.61 27.00 4.23
CA ILE A 117 -13.66 28.35 3.65
C ILE A 117 -12.84 29.35 4.48
N GLU A 118 -12.94 29.29 5.80
CA GLU A 118 -12.14 30.13 6.71
C GLU A 118 -10.64 29.84 6.52
N ASP A 119 -10.24 28.57 6.61
CA ASP A 119 -8.87 28.11 6.46
C ASP A 119 -8.22 28.52 5.13
N TYR A 120 -8.95 28.45 4.02
CA TYR A 120 -8.46 28.88 2.70
C TYR A 120 -8.36 30.40 2.58
N ASN A 121 -9.19 31.17 3.30
CA ASN A 121 -9.15 32.65 3.28
C ASN A 121 -8.07 33.24 4.20
N GLU A 122 -7.59 32.47 5.18
CA GLU A 122 -6.44 32.81 6.03
C GLU A 122 -5.10 32.29 5.48
N LEU A 123 -5.09 31.70 4.28
CA LEU A 123 -3.96 31.02 3.66
C LEU A 123 -3.00 31.97 2.92
N TRP A 124 -2.31 32.84 3.68
CA TRP A 124 -1.37 33.84 3.15
C TRP A 124 0.08 33.33 2.95
N ASP A 125 0.40 32.16 3.49
CA ASP A 125 1.75 31.57 3.50
C ASP A 125 1.90 30.51 2.40
N GLU A 126 2.94 30.62 1.56
CA GLU A 126 3.15 29.72 0.41
C GLU A 126 3.59 28.30 0.80
N GLU A 127 4.29 28.09 1.92
CA GLU A 127 4.64 26.74 2.38
C GLU A 127 3.36 26.01 2.85
N LYS A 128 2.49 26.72 3.57
CA LYS A 128 1.15 26.24 3.93
C LYS A 128 0.27 26.03 2.69
N ARG A 129 0.36 26.90 1.69
CA ARG A 129 -0.36 26.78 0.41
C ARG A 129 0.00 25.51 -0.34
N VAL A 130 1.29 25.14 -0.38
CA VAL A 130 1.77 23.89 -0.98
C VAL A 130 1.22 22.67 -0.23
N ILE A 131 1.20 22.68 1.11
CA ILE A 131 0.62 21.59 1.93
C ILE A 131 -0.86 21.38 1.60
N VAL A 132 -1.65 22.44 1.49
CA VAL A 132 -3.09 22.34 1.20
C VAL A 132 -3.34 21.90 -0.26
N ARG A 133 -2.61 22.46 -1.23
CA ARG A 133 -2.71 22.06 -2.65
C ARG A 133 -2.35 20.59 -2.88
N LYS A 134 -1.33 20.06 -2.18
CA LYS A 134 -0.97 18.64 -2.17
C LYS A 134 -2.15 17.76 -1.75
N HIS A 135 -2.86 18.13 -0.67
CA HIS A 135 -4.02 17.37 -0.18
C HIS A 135 -5.22 17.47 -1.15
N ALA A 136 -5.50 18.66 -1.70
CA ALA A 136 -6.53 18.84 -2.72
C ALA A 136 -6.23 18.03 -4.00
N TYR A 137 -4.96 17.95 -4.42
CA TYR A 137 -4.54 17.10 -5.54
C TYR A 137 -4.75 15.61 -5.25
N MET A 138 -4.38 15.13 -4.05
CA MET A 138 -4.62 13.74 -3.63
C MET A 138 -6.10 13.35 -3.75
N THR A 139 -7.03 14.19 -3.28
CA THR A 139 -8.46 13.93 -3.50
C THR A 139 -8.83 13.93 -4.96
N ARG A 140 -8.40 14.95 -5.72
CA ARG A 140 -8.80 15.09 -7.14
C ARG A 140 -8.37 13.89 -7.98
N VAL A 141 -7.19 13.33 -7.76
CA VAL A 141 -6.75 12.09 -8.43
C VAL A 141 -7.62 10.91 -8.00
N ALA A 142 -7.77 10.66 -6.69
CA ALA A 142 -8.57 9.53 -6.19
C ALA A 142 -10.02 9.57 -6.70
N SER A 143 -10.67 10.73 -6.61
CA SER A 143 -12.04 10.95 -7.08
C SER A 143 -12.18 10.81 -8.60
N ALA A 144 -11.24 11.36 -9.39
CA ALA A 144 -11.26 11.19 -10.83
C ALA A 144 -11.11 9.72 -11.24
N SER A 145 -10.17 8.99 -10.63
CA SER A 145 -9.97 7.56 -10.88
C SER A 145 -11.19 6.72 -10.51
N MET A 146 -11.79 6.91 -9.33
CA MET A 146 -12.96 6.14 -8.90
C MET A 146 -14.20 6.44 -9.75
N LEU A 147 -14.46 7.72 -10.07
CA LEU A 147 -15.63 8.10 -10.87
C LEU A 147 -15.48 7.65 -12.33
N PHE A 148 -14.28 7.81 -12.93
CA PHE A 148 -13.99 7.28 -14.25
C PHE A 148 -14.19 5.76 -14.30
N PHE A 149 -13.60 5.02 -13.35
CA PHE A 149 -13.72 3.57 -13.30
C PHE A 149 -15.19 3.12 -13.12
N ALA A 150 -15.96 3.80 -12.28
CA ALA A 150 -17.36 3.47 -12.07
C ALA A 150 -18.24 3.77 -13.28
N TYR A 151 -18.09 4.93 -13.94
CA TYR A 151 -18.85 5.22 -15.16
C TYR A 151 -18.43 4.30 -16.32
N PHE A 152 -17.15 3.97 -16.44
CA PHE A 152 -16.66 2.97 -17.40
C PHE A 152 -17.27 1.59 -17.11
N SER A 153 -17.26 1.14 -15.85
CA SER A 153 -17.91 -0.10 -15.44
C SER A 153 -19.42 -0.09 -15.71
N SER A 154 -20.13 1.02 -15.47
CA SER A 154 -21.55 1.17 -15.82
C SER A 154 -21.82 1.10 -17.33
N ILE A 155 -20.90 1.59 -18.17
CA ILE A 155 -20.99 1.47 -19.63
C ILE A 155 -20.71 0.04 -20.08
N VAL A 156 -19.63 -0.58 -19.60
CA VAL A 156 -19.22 -1.96 -19.91
C VAL A 156 -20.30 -2.96 -19.52
N PHE A 157 -20.91 -2.80 -18.34
CA PHE A 157 -21.97 -3.69 -17.83
C PHE A 157 -23.18 -3.76 -18.78
N ILE A 158 -23.49 -2.67 -19.48
CA ILE A 158 -24.62 -2.56 -20.42
C ILE A 158 -24.19 -2.92 -21.85
N THR A 159 -23.04 -2.43 -22.31
CA THR A 159 -22.64 -2.55 -23.73
C THR A 159 -22.08 -3.92 -24.10
N VAL A 160 -21.43 -4.64 -23.18
CA VAL A 160 -20.87 -5.97 -23.47
C VAL A 160 -21.96 -7.01 -23.77
N PRO A 161 -23.04 -7.19 -22.98
CA PRO A 161 -24.11 -8.12 -23.35
C PRO A 161 -24.77 -7.74 -24.68
N MET A 162 -25.05 -6.45 -24.95
CA MET A 162 -25.64 -6.01 -26.22
C MET A 162 -24.80 -6.37 -27.46
N LEU A 163 -23.46 -6.38 -27.33
CA LEU A 163 -22.55 -6.76 -28.42
C LEU A 163 -22.46 -8.28 -28.62
N ALA A 164 -22.49 -9.06 -27.53
CA ALA A 164 -22.58 -10.52 -27.62
C ALA A 164 -23.89 -10.97 -28.28
N ASP A 165 -24.99 -10.30 -27.93
CA ASP A 165 -26.31 -10.46 -28.55
C ASP A 165 -26.30 -10.23 -30.08
N GLU A 166 -25.39 -9.40 -30.60
CA GLU A 166 -25.23 -9.19 -32.04
C GLU A 166 -24.31 -10.25 -32.68
N GLU A 167 -23.22 -10.69 -32.04
CA GLU A 167 -22.38 -11.77 -32.57
C GLU A 167 -23.16 -13.10 -32.68
N GLU A 168 -23.93 -13.49 -31.67
CA GLU A 168 -24.68 -14.75 -31.68
C GLU A 168 -25.79 -14.76 -32.76
N LYS A 169 -26.48 -13.64 -32.95
CA LYS A 169 -27.46 -13.45 -34.04
C LYS A 169 -26.83 -13.44 -35.44
N ASN A 170 -25.56 -13.07 -35.57
CA ASN A 170 -24.82 -13.17 -36.84
C ASN A 170 -24.30 -14.60 -37.13
N VAL A 171 -24.20 -15.46 -36.11
CA VAL A 171 -23.79 -16.87 -36.26
C VAL A 171 -25.01 -17.79 -36.50
N VAL A 172 -26.12 -17.56 -35.80
CA VAL A 172 -27.31 -18.43 -35.86
C VAL A 172 -28.29 -17.94 -36.94
N ASN A 173 -28.14 -18.46 -38.15
CA ASN A 173 -29.04 -18.20 -39.28
C ASN A 173 -30.42 -18.86 -39.08
N ALA A 174 -31.34 -18.13 -38.45
CA ALA A 174 -32.81 -18.28 -38.47
C ALA A 174 -33.38 -19.70 -38.27
N THR A 175 -33.81 -20.04 -37.04
CA THR A 175 -34.90 -21.03 -36.87
C THR A 175 -35.72 -20.90 -35.57
N GLU A 176 -35.19 -20.30 -34.50
CA GLU A 176 -35.96 -19.98 -33.29
C GLU A 176 -35.96 -18.47 -33.01
N GLU A 177 -37.05 -18.00 -32.40
CA GLU A 177 -37.35 -16.58 -32.17
C GLU A 177 -36.64 -16.09 -30.90
N SER A 178 -35.31 -15.94 -30.99
CA SER A 178 -34.46 -15.54 -29.86
C SER A 178 -34.80 -14.13 -29.37
N THR A 179 -35.52 -14.05 -28.26
CA THR A 179 -35.75 -12.81 -27.51
C THR A 179 -34.40 -12.20 -27.13
N SER A 180 -34.15 -10.95 -27.54
CA SER A 180 -32.88 -10.26 -27.25
C SER A 180 -32.73 -10.04 -25.75
N GLU A 181 -31.59 -10.42 -25.16
CA GLU A 181 -31.39 -10.30 -23.71
C GLU A 181 -31.33 -8.82 -23.33
N TYR A 182 -32.28 -8.37 -22.51
CA TYR A 182 -32.31 -6.96 -22.11
C TYR A 182 -31.22 -6.70 -21.04
N PRO A 183 -30.27 -5.76 -21.27
CA PRO A 183 -28.98 -5.73 -20.55
C PRO A 183 -29.04 -5.18 -19.12
N ILE A 184 -30.23 -4.85 -18.63
CA ILE A 184 -30.51 -4.42 -17.25
C ILE A 184 -31.61 -5.34 -16.70
N PRO A 185 -31.53 -5.83 -15.44
CA PRO A 185 -32.57 -6.70 -14.87
C PRO A 185 -33.92 -5.97 -14.68
N SER A 186 -34.74 -5.93 -15.73
CA SER A 186 -36.12 -5.39 -15.73
C SER A 186 -37.03 -5.96 -16.84
N GLU A 187 -36.61 -7.02 -17.54
CA GLU A 187 -37.33 -7.60 -18.68
C GLU A 187 -38.72 -8.14 -18.29
N ASN A 188 -38.79 -8.91 -17.20
CA ASN A 188 -40.04 -9.45 -16.67
C ASN A 188 -40.93 -8.31 -16.13
N VAL A 189 -40.35 -7.25 -15.57
CA VAL A 189 -41.07 -6.03 -15.16
C VAL A 189 -41.67 -5.30 -16.37
N MET A 190 -40.94 -5.16 -17.47
CA MET A 190 -41.46 -4.56 -18.71
C MET A 190 -42.58 -5.39 -19.33
N ALA A 191 -42.45 -6.71 -19.34
CA ALA A 191 -43.48 -7.65 -19.81
C ALA A 191 -44.74 -7.60 -18.93
N LEU A 192 -44.59 -7.54 -17.60
CA LEU A 192 -45.68 -7.40 -16.64
C LEU A 192 -46.47 -6.09 -16.83
N ILE A 193 -45.76 -4.99 -17.09
CA ILE A 193 -46.34 -3.66 -17.35
C ILE A 193 -46.90 -3.54 -18.78
N LYS A 194 -46.52 -4.46 -19.68
CA LYS A 194 -46.89 -4.48 -21.11
C LYS A 194 -46.44 -3.22 -21.85
N ILE A 195 -45.19 -2.82 -21.63
CA ILE A 195 -44.57 -1.73 -22.39
C ILE A 195 -44.44 -2.17 -23.85
N PRO A 196 -44.88 -1.38 -24.84
CA PRO A 196 -44.66 -1.69 -26.25
C PRO A 196 -43.20 -1.46 -26.66
N GLU A 197 -42.70 -2.32 -27.54
CA GLU A 197 -41.28 -2.39 -27.98
C GLU A 197 -40.71 -1.04 -28.45
N ASN A 198 -41.52 -0.22 -29.11
CA ASN A 198 -41.11 1.11 -29.59
C ASN A 198 -40.75 2.10 -28.47
N LEU A 199 -41.03 1.77 -27.21
CA LEU A 199 -40.61 2.52 -26.02
C LEU A 199 -39.41 1.90 -25.30
N TYR A 200 -38.93 0.70 -25.66
CA TYR A 200 -37.82 0.03 -24.97
C TYR A 200 -36.53 0.88 -25.00
N VAL A 201 -36.23 1.52 -26.13
CA VAL A 201 -35.10 2.46 -26.25
C VAL A 201 -35.22 3.64 -25.28
N ILE A 202 -36.45 4.08 -24.94
CA ILE A 202 -36.70 5.16 -23.99
C ILE A 202 -36.55 4.66 -22.54
N VAL A 203 -37.04 3.45 -22.24
CA VAL A 203 -36.82 2.80 -20.92
C VAL A 203 -35.33 2.61 -20.66
N PHE A 204 -34.60 2.06 -21.63
CA PHE A 204 -33.15 1.88 -21.60
C PHE A 204 -32.38 3.17 -21.31
N ILE A 205 -32.73 4.28 -21.97
CA ILE A 205 -32.12 5.60 -21.70
C ILE A 205 -32.43 6.06 -20.26
N ILE A 206 -33.65 5.82 -19.77
CA ILE A 206 -34.05 6.18 -18.39
C ILE A 206 -33.29 5.35 -17.36
N GLU A 207 -33.16 4.04 -17.55
CA GLU A 207 -32.44 3.14 -16.63
C GLU A 207 -30.93 3.38 -16.65
N TYR A 208 -30.34 3.66 -17.82
CA TYR A 208 -28.94 4.12 -17.91
C TYR A 208 -28.71 5.41 -17.11
N LEU A 209 -29.62 6.38 -17.20
CA LEU A 209 -29.56 7.59 -16.37
C LEU A 209 -29.72 7.27 -14.87
N MET A 210 -30.59 6.33 -14.49
CA MET A 210 -30.69 5.86 -13.09
C MET A 210 -29.41 5.19 -12.60
N LEU A 211 -28.71 4.41 -13.45
CA LEU A 211 -27.43 3.80 -13.13
C LEU A 211 -26.33 4.87 -12.96
N LEU A 212 -26.29 5.89 -13.82
CA LEU A 212 -25.40 7.04 -13.66
C LEU A 212 -25.69 7.83 -12.37
N PHE A 213 -26.97 8.04 -12.01
CA PHE A 213 -27.34 8.63 -10.71
C PHE A 213 -26.95 7.73 -9.54
N THR A 214 -27.00 6.40 -9.68
CA THR A 214 -26.57 5.43 -8.66
C THR A 214 -25.06 5.52 -8.42
N SER A 215 -24.25 5.42 -9.48
CA SER A 215 -22.79 5.56 -9.41
C SER A 215 -22.38 6.94 -8.84
N THR A 216 -23.07 8.01 -9.24
CA THR A 216 -22.82 9.37 -8.72
C THR A 216 -23.24 9.53 -7.26
N GLY A 217 -24.41 9.01 -6.87
CA GLY A 217 -24.91 9.04 -5.49
C GLY A 217 -24.03 8.23 -4.53
N ASN A 218 -23.49 7.11 -5.01
CA ASN A 218 -22.57 6.25 -4.27
C ASN A 218 -21.17 6.90 -4.13
N LEU A 219 -20.44 7.08 -5.24
CA LEU A 219 -19.01 7.46 -5.23
C LEU A 219 -18.77 8.98 -5.26
N GLY A 220 -19.75 9.78 -5.68
CA GLY A 220 -19.72 11.23 -5.53
C GLY A 220 -19.88 11.66 -4.07
N SER A 221 -20.64 10.91 -3.27
CA SER A 221 -20.73 11.09 -1.82
C SER A 221 -19.42 10.70 -1.12
N ASP A 222 -18.78 9.62 -1.55
CA ASP A 222 -17.46 9.21 -1.03
C ASP A 222 -16.39 10.26 -1.38
N THR A 223 -16.42 10.79 -2.61
CA THR A 223 -15.59 11.91 -3.08
C THR A 223 -15.74 13.16 -2.20
N LEU A 224 -16.97 13.53 -1.85
CA LEU A 224 -17.24 14.64 -0.91
C LEU A 224 -16.58 14.40 0.45
N PHE A 225 -16.73 13.19 0.99
CA PHE A 225 -16.22 12.81 2.30
C PHE A 225 -14.68 12.78 2.32
N PHE A 226 -14.05 12.09 1.36
CA PHE A 226 -12.60 12.03 1.24
C PHE A 226 -11.99 13.41 1.06
N GLY A 227 -12.64 14.29 0.28
CA GLY A 227 -12.18 15.66 0.08
C GLY A 227 -12.08 16.48 1.35
N ILE A 228 -13.11 16.44 2.19
CA ILE A 228 -13.10 17.18 3.44
C ILE A 228 -12.19 16.54 4.50
N THR A 229 -12.05 15.21 4.51
CA THR A 229 -11.05 14.52 5.35
C THR A 229 -9.61 14.84 4.92
N PHE A 230 -9.30 14.90 3.62
CA PHE A 230 -7.97 15.30 3.14
C PHE A 230 -7.66 16.77 3.40
N HIS A 231 -8.64 17.67 3.29
CA HIS A 231 -8.49 19.07 3.74
C HIS A 231 -8.12 19.12 5.23
N LEU A 232 -8.88 18.41 6.07
CA LEU A 232 -8.62 18.33 7.51
C LEU A 232 -7.22 17.78 7.81
N CYS A 233 -6.77 16.76 7.07
CA CYS A 233 -5.40 16.25 7.16
C CYS A 233 -4.34 17.31 6.80
N GLY A 234 -4.59 18.13 5.77
CA GLY A 234 -3.71 19.25 5.40
C GLY A 234 -3.63 20.32 6.49
N GLN A 235 -4.74 20.60 7.18
CA GLN A 235 -4.77 21.51 8.33
C GLN A 235 -3.99 20.96 9.53
N VAL A 236 -4.03 19.65 9.76
CA VAL A 236 -3.21 19.00 10.79
C VAL A 236 -1.72 19.01 10.37
N GLU A 237 -1.40 18.86 9.09
CA GLU A 237 -0.03 18.97 8.58
C GLU A 237 0.54 20.39 8.73
N ILE A 238 -0.28 21.43 8.54
CA ILE A 238 0.06 22.83 8.89
C ILE A 238 0.27 22.99 10.39
N LEU A 239 -0.67 22.53 11.23
CA LEU A 239 -0.60 22.69 12.68
C LEU A 239 0.66 22.04 13.27
N LYS A 240 1.11 20.92 12.70
CA LYS A 240 2.37 20.26 13.05
C LYS A 240 3.61 21.12 12.74
N LEU A 241 3.62 21.78 11.60
CA LEU A 241 4.68 22.72 11.22
C LEU A 241 4.70 23.94 12.15
N ASP A 242 3.54 24.47 12.51
CA ASP A 242 3.42 25.59 13.45
C ASP A 242 3.88 25.21 14.87
N PHE A 243 3.54 24.01 15.36
CA PHE A 243 4.02 23.50 16.65
C PHE A 243 5.54 23.27 16.67
N GLN A 244 6.12 22.71 15.60
CA GLN A 244 7.58 22.54 15.49
C GLN A 244 8.32 23.89 15.49
N ARG A 245 7.70 24.94 14.95
CA ARG A 245 8.25 26.30 14.83
C ARG A 245 7.74 27.28 15.92
N LEU A 246 7.27 26.76 17.05
CA LEU A 246 6.73 27.58 18.15
C LEU A 246 7.76 28.60 18.66
N LYS A 247 7.49 29.89 18.41
CA LYS A 247 8.39 31.00 18.74
C LYS A 247 8.53 31.21 20.24
N ILE A 248 9.78 31.34 20.70
CA ILE A 248 10.14 31.63 22.08
C ILE A 248 10.27 33.15 22.26
N GLU A 249 9.17 33.80 22.66
CA GLU A 249 9.03 35.25 22.81
C GLU A 249 8.53 35.62 24.22
N GLY A 250 9.17 35.07 25.26
CA GLY A 250 8.76 35.31 26.66
C GLY A 250 7.30 34.89 26.91
N GLU A 251 6.47 35.79 27.42
CA GLU A 251 5.05 35.51 27.68
C GLU A 251 4.23 35.23 26.41
N ARG A 252 4.57 35.83 25.25
CA ARG A 252 3.86 35.55 23.98
C ARG A 252 3.96 34.09 23.55
N THR A 253 4.99 33.37 24.00
CA THR A 253 5.12 31.91 23.83
C THR A 253 3.87 31.18 24.35
N ARG A 254 3.31 31.63 25.48
CA ARG A 254 2.08 31.09 26.07
C ARG A 254 0.86 31.38 25.19
N GLU A 255 0.76 32.59 24.64
CA GLU A 255 -0.36 33.00 23.80
C GLU A 255 -0.37 32.21 22.48
N HIS A 256 0.77 32.14 21.78
CA HIS A 256 0.94 31.33 20.57
C HIS A 256 0.63 29.85 20.84
N PHE A 257 1.18 29.25 21.90
CA PHE A 257 0.89 27.86 22.27
C PHE A 257 -0.61 27.62 22.56
N ASN A 258 -1.27 28.56 23.24
CA ASN A 258 -2.71 28.48 23.52
C ASN A 258 -3.55 28.54 22.23
N VAL A 259 -3.16 29.36 21.24
CA VAL A 259 -3.83 29.42 19.94
C VAL A 259 -3.68 28.09 19.18
N LEU A 260 -2.47 27.55 19.08
CA LEU A 260 -2.23 26.25 18.41
C LEU A 260 -2.94 25.09 19.13
N THR A 261 -2.98 25.10 20.47
CA THR A 261 -3.70 24.10 21.27
C THR A 261 -5.21 24.18 21.07
N ARG A 262 -5.79 25.39 20.98
CA ARG A 262 -7.20 25.58 20.62
C ARG A 262 -7.49 25.06 19.20
N ARG A 263 -6.59 25.32 18.23
CA ARG A 263 -6.71 24.78 16.87
C ARG A 263 -6.63 23.25 16.86
N HIS A 264 -5.76 22.63 17.66
CA HIS A 264 -5.70 21.16 17.79
C HIS A 264 -7.04 20.57 18.26
N ILE A 265 -7.62 21.10 19.33
CA ILE A 265 -8.91 20.68 19.88
C ILE A 265 -10.03 20.87 18.84
N TYR A 266 -9.99 21.96 18.07
CA TYR A 266 -10.95 22.24 17.01
C TYR A 266 -10.85 21.24 15.84
N LEU A 267 -9.64 20.91 15.37
CA LEU A 267 -9.44 19.89 14.32
C LEU A 267 -9.87 18.49 14.78
N ILE A 268 -9.65 18.13 16.05
CA ILE A 268 -10.18 16.88 16.64
C ILE A 268 -11.71 16.89 16.64
N LYS A 269 -12.35 18.00 17.05
CA LYS A 269 -13.82 18.15 17.00
C LYS A 269 -14.35 17.95 15.58
N LEU A 270 -13.73 18.58 14.58
CA LEU A 270 -14.11 18.42 13.17
C LEU A 270 -14.00 16.97 12.70
N ALA A 271 -12.91 16.26 13.06
CA ALA A 271 -12.73 14.84 12.74
C ALA A 271 -13.81 13.95 13.39
N ASN A 272 -14.15 14.20 14.65
CA ASN A 272 -15.20 13.46 15.35
C ASN A 272 -16.57 13.67 14.69
N MET A 273 -16.90 14.91 14.29
CA MET A 273 -18.14 15.23 13.56
C MET A 273 -18.18 14.54 12.18
N LEU A 274 -17.05 14.42 11.48
CA LEU A 274 -16.96 13.62 10.24
C LEU A 274 -17.17 12.12 10.53
N ASN A 275 -16.54 11.57 11.58
CA ASN A 275 -16.72 10.18 12.00
C ASN A 275 -18.20 9.88 12.34
N GLU A 276 -18.85 10.70 13.15
CA GLU A 276 -20.28 10.56 13.49
C GLU A 276 -21.19 10.54 12.24
N THR A 277 -20.87 11.38 11.24
CA THR A 277 -21.62 11.44 9.98
C THR A 277 -21.47 10.14 9.17
N ILE A 278 -20.24 9.68 8.99
CA ILE A 278 -19.91 8.56 8.09
C ILE A 278 -20.04 7.19 8.78
N SER A 279 -19.97 7.11 10.11
CA SER A 279 -19.89 5.84 10.87
C SER A 279 -21.00 4.84 10.52
N SER A 280 -22.22 5.36 10.35
CA SER A 280 -23.40 4.57 10.01
C SER A 280 -23.58 4.32 8.50
N ILE A 281 -22.80 5.00 7.65
CA ILE A 281 -22.64 4.68 6.22
C ILE A 281 -21.61 3.55 6.08
N LEU A 282 -20.46 3.67 6.76
CA LEU A 282 -19.39 2.67 6.78
C LEU A 282 -19.91 1.30 7.22
N ALA A 283 -20.80 1.23 8.21
CA ALA A 283 -21.41 -0.05 8.64
C ALA A 283 -22.15 -0.76 7.48
N VAL A 284 -22.95 -0.03 6.71
CA VAL A 284 -23.68 -0.57 5.55
C VAL A 284 -22.70 -0.90 4.43
N GLN A 285 -21.78 0.02 4.11
CA GLN A 285 -20.74 -0.17 3.09
C GLN A 285 -19.94 -1.45 3.32
N LEU A 286 -19.41 -1.67 4.53
CA LEU A 286 -18.61 -2.86 4.83
C LEU A 286 -19.44 -4.14 4.72
N PHE A 287 -20.65 -4.16 5.32
CA PHE A 287 -21.51 -5.34 5.28
C PHE A 287 -21.91 -5.73 3.84
N THR A 288 -22.34 -4.74 3.05
CA THR A 288 -22.68 -4.92 1.63
C THR A 288 -21.47 -5.34 0.82
N SER A 289 -20.30 -4.72 1.00
CA SER A 289 -19.06 -5.10 0.29
C SER A 289 -18.63 -6.54 0.63
N CYS A 290 -18.75 -7.00 1.88
CA CYS A 290 -18.43 -8.38 2.24
C CYS A 290 -19.33 -9.40 1.54
N ILE A 291 -20.63 -9.12 1.40
CA ILE A 291 -21.56 -9.97 0.66
C ILE A 291 -21.18 -9.98 -0.83
N LEU A 292 -21.10 -8.80 -1.46
CA LEU A 292 -20.86 -8.69 -2.90
C LEU A 292 -19.51 -9.27 -3.35
N ILE A 293 -18.44 -9.10 -2.56
CA ILE A 293 -17.13 -9.70 -2.88
C ILE A 293 -17.22 -11.24 -2.87
N CYS A 294 -18.00 -11.82 -1.96
CA CYS A 294 -18.20 -13.27 -1.92
C CYS A 294 -19.14 -13.79 -3.02
N THR A 295 -20.22 -13.06 -3.35
CA THR A 295 -21.16 -13.50 -4.41
C THR A 295 -20.58 -13.29 -5.81
N SER A 296 -20.06 -12.09 -6.13
CA SER A 296 -19.42 -11.81 -7.42
C SER A 296 -18.11 -12.58 -7.61
N GLY A 297 -17.40 -12.91 -6.52
CA GLY A 297 -16.24 -13.79 -6.59
C GLY A 297 -16.59 -15.24 -6.93
N LEU A 298 -17.75 -15.75 -6.46
CA LEU A 298 -18.25 -17.07 -6.86
C LEU A 298 -18.75 -17.05 -8.31
N GLN A 299 -19.48 -16.00 -8.71
CA GLN A 299 -19.95 -15.76 -10.07
C GLN A 299 -18.78 -15.72 -11.08
N LEU A 300 -17.66 -15.06 -10.73
CA LEU A 300 -16.43 -15.06 -11.53
C LEU A 300 -15.81 -16.46 -11.66
N ILE A 301 -15.75 -17.25 -10.58
CA ILE A 301 -15.23 -18.63 -10.62
C ILE A 301 -16.10 -19.53 -11.52
N LEU A 302 -17.43 -19.39 -11.46
CA LEU A 302 -18.37 -20.11 -12.31
C LEU A 302 -18.23 -19.69 -13.78
N ALA A 303 -18.20 -18.39 -14.07
CA ALA A 303 -18.05 -17.86 -15.42
C ALA A 303 -16.72 -18.32 -16.09
N LEU A 304 -15.61 -18.31 -15.34
CA LEU A 304 -14.32 -18.87 -15.78
C LEU A 304 -14.35 -20.38 -16.01
N SER A 305 -15.23 -21.13 -15.33
CA SER A 305 -15.37 -22.59 -15.51
C SER A 305 -16.25 -22.98 -16.69
N ILE A 306 -17.15 -22.08 -17.12
CA ILE A 306 -18.09 -22.28 -18.24
C ILE A 306 -17.56 -21.64 -19.53
N GLY A 307 -16.66 -20.65 -19.42
CA GLY A 307 -16.15 -19.87 -20.56
C GLY A 307 -17.02 -18.66 -20.93
N ASN A 308 -17.93 -18.23 -20.06
CA ASN A 308 -18.79 -17.06 -20.29
C ASN A 308 -17.98 -15.75 -20.14
N ILE A 309 -17.34 -15.31 -21.24
CA ILE A 309 -16.48 -14.12 -21.28
C ILE A 309 -17.23 -12.85 -20.86
N VAL A 310 -18.51 -12.71 -21.24
CA VAL A 310 -19.37 -11.57 -20.86
C VAL A 310 -19.48 -11.47 -19.33
N MET A 311 -19.79 -12.57 -18.67
CA MET A 311 -19.91 -12.63 -17.21
C MET A 311 -18.55 -12.49 -16.51
N VAL A 312 -17.46 -13.01 -17.08
CA VAL A 312 -16.09 -12.78 -16.57
C VAL A 312 -15.76 -11.28 -16.57
N ILE A 313 -16.02 -10.56 -17.67
CA ILE A 313 -15.77 -9.12 -17.76
C ILE A 313 -16.64 -8.33 -16.77
N LYS A 314 -17.96 -8.59 -16.74
CA LYS A 314 -18.90 -7.97 -15.78
C LYS A 314 -18.46 -8.18 -14.33
N THR A 315 -18.26 -9.43 -13.90
CA THR A 315 -17.90 -9.76 -12.51
C THR A 315 -16.55 -9.19 -12.10
N PHE A 316 -15.54 -9.22 -12.98
CA PHE A 316 -14.23 -8.64 -12.70
C PHE A 316 -14.29 -7.12 -12.50
N MET A 317 -15.06 -6.40 -13.32
CA MET A 317 -15.27 -4.95 -13.18
C MET A 317 -16.00 -4.59 -11.88
N VAL A 318 -17.02 -5.36 -11.49
CA VAL A 318 -17.74 -5.18 -10.21
C VAL A 318 -16.82 -5.47 -9.01
N LEU A 319 -16.09 -6.59 -9.04
CA LEU A 319 -15.20 -7.02 -7.95
C LEU A 319 -14.07 -6.01 -7.72
N SER A 320 -13.45 -5.52 -8.79
CA SER A 320 -12.39 -4.51 -8.72
C SER A 320 -12.93 -3.14 -8.26
N ALA A 321 -14.12 -2.71 -8.68
CA ALA A 321 -14.76 -1.50 -8.18
C ALA A 321 -14.96 -1.55 -6.66
N LEU A 322 -15.48 -2.67 -6.14
CA LEU A 322 -15.71 -2.88 -4.70
C LEU A 322 -14.41 -2.89 -3.91
N MET A 323 -13.36 -3.56 -4.41
CA MET A 323 -12.03 -3.57 -3.78
C MET A 323 -11.42 -2.16 -3.73
N VAL A 324 -11.53 -1.37 -4.81
CA VAL A 324 -11.04 0.02 -4.86
C VAL A 324 -11.81 0.92 -3.89
N GLN A 325 -13.13 0.82 -3.84
CA GLN A 325 -13.97 1.61 -2.90
C GLN A 325 -13.61 1.29 -1.45
N LEU A 326 -13.47 0.00 -1.11
CA LEU A 326 -13.08 -0.45 0.23
C LEU A 326 -11.67 0.02 0.61
N PHE A 327 -10.70 -0.11 -0.32
CA PHE A 327 -9.34 0.39 -0.16
C PHE A 327 -9.30 1.90 0.10
N ALA A 328 -10.07 2.70 -0.66
CA ALA A 328 -10.08 4.16 -0.52
C ALA A 328 -10.55 4.60 0.87
N TYR A 329 -11.61 3.98 1.40
CA TYR A 329 -12.09 4.23 2.77
C TYR A 329 -11.03 3.87 3.83
N SER A 330 -10.42 2.69 3.73
CA SER A 330 -9.38 2.23 4.65
C SER A 330 -8.08 3.05 4.58
N TYR A 331 -7.72 3.55 3.39
CA TYR A 331 -6.61 4.47 3.17
C TYR A 331 -6.87 5.82 3.86
N VAL A 332 -8.05 6.42 3.64
CA VAL A 332 -8.39 7.73 4.20
C VAL A 332 -8.49 7.69 5.73
N GLY A 333 -9.07 6.63 6.31
CA GLY A 333 -9.11 6.43 7.77
C GLY A 333 -7.71 6.29 8.39
N GLU A 334 -6.85 5.48 7.77
CA GLU A 334 -5.45 5.30 8.22
C GLU A 334 -4.60 6.56 8.02
N TYR A 335 -4.87 7.36 6.99
CA TYR A 335 -4.19 8.64 6.74
C TYR A 335 -4.59 9.71 7.76
N LEU A 336 -5.89 9.87 8.04
CA LEU A 336 -6.40 10.79 9.07
C LEU A 336 -5.81 10.49 10.44
N ARG A 337 -5.86 9.22 10.86
CA ARG A 337 -5.32 8.73 12.12
C ARG A 337 -3.86 9.17 12.32
N ARG A 338 -3.00 8.87 11.36
CA ARG A 338 -1.57 9.19 11.41
C ARG A 338 -1.28 10.68 11.30
N GLN A 339 -2.11 11.44 10.58
CA GLN A 339 -1.95 12.88 10.52
C GLN A 339 -2.16 13.49 11.91
N MET A 340 -3.18 13.06 12.65
CA MET A 340 -3.45 13.44 14.04
C MET A 340 -2.36 12.97 15.02
N GLU A 341 -2.01 11.68 15.01
CA GLU A 341 -0.95 11.10 15.87
C GLU A 341 0.38 11.84 15.73
N GLY A 342 0.73 12.28 14.51
CA GLY A 342 1.93 13.05 14.23
C GLY A 342 2.03 14.40 14.96
N ILE A 343 0.99 14.88 15.63
CA ILE A 343 1.06 16.04 16.54
C ILE A 343 1.97 15.71 17.72
N ALA A 344 1.92 14.49 18.29
CA ALA A 344 2.82 14.05 19.37
C ALA A 344 4.29 14.13 18.95
N ASP A 345 4.59 13.61 17.76
CA ASP A 345 5.88 13.70 17.08
C ASP A 345 6.35 15.16 16.96
N SER A 346 5.45 16.04 16.49
CA SER A 346 5.75 17.45 16.19
C SER A 346 5.96 18.29 17.44
N MET A 347 5.28 17.96 18.53
CA MET A 347 5.55 18.51 19.86
C MET A 347 6.90 18.03 20.41
N TYR A 348 7.25 16.75 20.22
CA TYR A 348 8.54 16.22 20.67
C TYR A 348 9.74 16.79 19.89
N PHE A 349 9.54 17.12 18.60
CA PHE A 349 10.55 17.72 17.73
C PHE A 349 10.63 19.25 17.78
N CYS A 350 9.76 19.95 18.53
CA CYS A 350 9.98 21.36 18.85
C CYS A 350 11.10 21.50 19.91
N ASN A 351 11.67 22.70 20.06
CA ASN A 351 12.73 22.96 21.05
C ASN A 351 12.16 23.12 22.48
N TRP A 352 11.40 22.14 22.96
CA TRP A 352 10.71 22.18 24.26
C TRP A 352 11.65 22.38 25.46
N TYR A 353 12.93 22.02 25.32
CA TYR A 353 13.99 22.23 26.31
C TYR A 353 14.42 23.71 26.43
N ASP A 354 14.16 24.53 25.41
CA ASP A 354 14.39 25.98 25.41
C ASP A 354 13.10 26.78 25.75
N ILE A 355 11.94 26.13 25.82
CA ILE A 355 10.63 26.76 26.06
C ILE A 355 10.42 27.08 27.55
N PRO A 356 9.76 28.21 27.91
CA PRO A 356 9.45 28.54 29.30
C PRO A 356 8.72 27.41 30.05
N ARG A 357 9.20 27.08 31.27
CA ARG A 357 8.73 25.96 32.11
C ARG A 357 7.22 25.92 32.39
N SER A 358 6.51 27.02 32.22
CA SER A 358 5.05 27.09 32.30
C SER A 358 4.38 26.50 31.06
N VAL A 359 4.87 26.83 29.86
CA VAL A 359 4.38 26.33 28.58
C VAL A 359 4.86 24.89 28.33
N ALA A 360 6.13 24.58 28.64
CA ALA A 360 6.71 23.26 28.42
C ALA A 360 5.85 22.15 29.06
N LYS A 361 5.47 22.29 30.34
CA LYS A 361 4.57 21.34 31.03
C LYS A 361 3.30 21.00 30.26
N ASP A 362 2.71 21.98 29.59
CA ASP A 362 1.41 21.80 28.94
C ASP A 362 1.55 21.12 27.57
N ILE A 363 2.77 21.05 27.03
CA ILE A 363 3.11 20.18 25.89
C ILE A 363 2.80 18.71 26.23
N ILE A 364 2.98 18.28 27.48
CA ILE A 364 2.63 16.93 27.95
C ILE A 364 1.16 16.63 27.62
N TYR A 365 0.23 17.54 27.92
CA TYR A 365 -1.20 17.33 27.63
C TYR A 365 -1.49 17.27 26.13
N VAL A 366 -0.76 18.03 25.30
CA VAL A 366 -0.90 17.97 23.84
C VAL A 366 -0.39 16.64 23.28
N ILE A 367 0.75 16.13 23.78
CA ILE A 367 1.28 14.81 23.41
C ILE A 367 0.34 13.70 23.89
N MET A 368 -0.08 13.72 25.15
CA MET A 368 -1.05 12.76 25.71
C MET A 368 -2.33 12.71 24.87
N ARG A 369 -2.86 13.87 24.45
CA ARG A 369 -4.06 13.88 23.60
C ARG A 369 -3.78 13.42 22.17
N ALA A 370 -2.62 13.71 21.60
CA ALA A 370 -2.26 13.23 20.26
C ALA A 370 -1.97 11.72 20.22
N GLN A 371 -1.57 11.12 21.36
CA GLN A 371 -1.45 9.67 21.53
C GLN A 371 -2.80 8.94 21.65
N GLU A 372 -3.92 9.65 21.87
CA GLU A 372 -5.28 9.07 21.78
C GLU A 372 -5.77 9.10 20.32
N PRO A 373 -5.78 7.95 19.60
CA PRO A 373 -5.94 7.90 18.15
C PRO A 373 -7.33 8.32 17.67
N VAL A 374 -7.36 9.18 16.66
CA VAL A 374 -8.58 9.62 15.96
C VAL A 374 -8.88 8.64 14.81
N PHE A 375 -9.95 7.85 14.96
CA PHE A 375 -10.35 6.81 14.00
C PHE A 375 -11.62 7.17 13.23
N LEU A 376 -11.72 6.69 11.99
CA LEU A 376 -13.01 6.42 11.36
C LEU A 376 -13.51 5.04 11.83
N ARG A 377 -14.77 4.96 12.29
CA ARG A 377 -15.35 3.75 12.87
C ARG A 377 -16.67 3.37 12.22
N ALA A 378 -16.75 2.22 11.57
CA ALA A 378 -18.00 1.61 11.14
C ALA A 378 -18.85 1.19 12.35
N GLY A 379 -20.08 1.71 12.44
CA GLY A 379 -21.03 1.39 13.51
C GLY A 379 -20.53 1.73 14.93
N GLN A 380 -19.52 2.60 15.05
CA GLN A 380 -18.69 2.89 16.22
C GLN A 380 -17.84 1.71 16.78
N PHE A 381 -18.18 0.46 16.49
CA PHE A 381 -17.42 -0.70 16.99
C PHE A 381 -16.18 -1.06 16.14
N LEU A 382 -16.26 -1.03 14.81
CA LEU A 382 -15.20 -1.51 13.91
C LEU A 382 -14.38 -0.36 13.33
N VAL A 383 -13.06 -0.35 13.54
CA VAL A 383 -12.16 0.67 12.95
C VAL A 383 -12.00 0.42 11.46
N VAL A 384 -12.04 1.50 10.65
CA VAL A 384 -11.82 1.43 9.19
C VAL A 384 -10.42 1.90 8.86
N ASN A 385 -9.52 0.92 8.70
CA ASN A 385 -8.09 1.08 8.40
C ASN A 385 -7.62 -0.02 7.42
N MET A 386 -6.34 -0.01 7.07
CA MET A 386 -5.73 -1.00 6.16
C MET A 386 -5.71 -2.44 6.69
N GLU A 387 -5.79 -2.60 8.01
CA GLU A 387 -5.87 -3.91 8.68
C GLU A 387 -7.25 -4.55 8.45
N THR A 388 -8.33 -3.80 8.69
CA THR A 388 -9.72 -4.23 8.41
C THR A 388 -9.90 -4.55 6.92
N TYR A 389 -9.33 -3.76 6.01
CA TYR A 389 -9.30 -4.08 4.56
C TYR A 389 -8.63 -5.45 4.32
N THR A 390 -7.43 -5.65 4.86
CA THR A 390 -6.67 -6.90 4.70
C THR A 390 -7.41 -8.10 5.32
N SER A 391 -8.10 -7.90 6.43
CA SER A 391 -8.92 -8.91 7.11
C SER A 391 -10.14 -9.31 6.28
N ILE A 392 -10.86 -8.34 5.70
CA ILE A 392 -11.99 -8.59 4.81
C ILE A 392 -11.54 -9.41 3.59
N ILE A 393 -10.48 -8.97 2.89
CA ILE A 393 -9.98 -9.69 1.69
C ILE A 393 -9.55 -11.12 2.04
N LYS A 394 -8.79 -11.33 3.14
CA LYS A 394 -8.43 -12.68 3.61
C LYS A 394 -9.66 -13.55 3.92
N THR A 395 -10.68 -12.96 4.55
CA THR A 395 -11.90 -13.66 4.95
C THR A 395 -12.73 -14.05 3.74
N SER A 396 -12.97 -13.12 2.80
CA SER A 396 -13.67 -13.40 1.55
C SER A 396 -12.94 -14.45 0.70
N MET A 397 -11.61 -14.36 0.54
CA MET A 397 -10.83 -15.38 -0.18
C MET A 397 -10.89 -16.75 0.51
N SER A 398 -11.00 -16.80 1.84
CA SER A 398 -11.19 -18.05 2.59
C SER A 398 -12.57 -18.66 2.33
N TYR A 399 -13.64 -17.86 2.37
CA TYR A 399 -14.99 -18.32 2.02
C TYR A 399 -15.09 -18.76 0.55
N LEU A 400 -14.53 -17.99 -0.38
CA LEU A 400 -14.46 -18.36 -1.80
C LEU A 400 -13.70 -19.67 -2.02
N SER A 401 -12.63 -19.92 -1.25
CA SER A 401 -11.90 -21.19 -1.31
C SER A 401 -12.74 -22.38 -0.86
N VAL A 402 -13.53 -22.23 0.23
CA VAL A 402 -14.45 -23.28 0.70
C VAL A 402 -15.57 -23.52 -0.33
N LEU A 403 -16.18 -22.45 -0.85
CA LEU A 403 -17.23 -22.54 -1.87
C LEU A 403 -16.71 -23.20 -3.16
N ARG A 404 -15.49 -22.85 -3.61
CA ARG A 404 -14.84 -23.47 -4.77
C ARG A 404 -14.61 -24.97 -4.57
N VAL A 405 -14.19 -25.41 -3.37
CA VAL A 405 -14.04 -26.84 -3.06
C VAL A 405 -15.39 -27.58 -3.00
N MET A 406 -16.48 -26.90 -2.59
CA MET A 406 -17.83 -27.48 -2.62
C MET A 406 -18.45 -27.55 -4.02
N VAL A 407 -18.00 -26.71 -4.96
CA VAL A 407 -18.56 -26.60 -6.32
C VAL A 407 -17.72 -27.37 -7.36
N ASN A 408 -16.39 -27.24 -7.34
CA ASN A 408 -15.49 -27.77 -8.37
C ASN A 408 -15.18 -29.27 -8.21
N GLY A 409 -16.13 -30.09 -7.77
CA GLY A 409 -15.98 -31.55 -7.65
C GLY A 409 -15.92 -32.32 -8.99
N LYS A 410 -15.48 -31.68 -10.08
CA LYS A 410 -15.25 -32.24 -11.42
C LYS A 410 -14.55 -31.23 -12.38
N LYS A 411 -13.24 -31.42 -12.56
CA LYS A 411 -12.39 -31.05 -13.73
C LYS A 411 -12.04 -29.56 -14.02
N GLU A 412 -10.92 -29.39 -14.73
CA GLU A 412 -10.18 -28.17 -15.12
C GLU A 412 -10.22 -27.97 -16.67
N GLY A 413 -9.79 -26.88 -17.35
CA GLY A 413 -9.08 -25.59 -17.10
C GLY A 413 -9.06 -24.76 -18.44
N VAL A 414 -8.30 -23.69 -18.78
CA VAL A 414 -7.23 -22.82 -18.20
C VAL A 414 -7.36 -21.39 -18.86
N HIS A 415 -6.34 -20.51 -18.99
CA HIS A 415 -6.43 -19.14 -19.59
C HIS A 415 -5.08 -18.57 -20.17
N MET A 416 -5.02 -17.27 -20.58
CA MET A 416 -4.05 -16.59 -21.51
C MET A 416 -3.56 -15.18 -21.03
N HIS A 417 -2.46 -14.54 -21.57
CA HIS A 417 -2.21 -13.04 -21.78
C HIS A 417 -0.72 -12.57 -22.16
N GLU A 418 -0.37 -11.25 -22.13
CA GLU A 418 0.60 -10.51 -23.04
C GLU A 418 1.56 -9.37 -22.42
N TYR A 419 2.48 -8.78 -23.25
CA TYR A 419 3.08 -7.35 -23.32
C TYR A 419 4.37 -6.78 -22.58
N ALA A 420 5.04 -5.77 -23.25
CA ALA A 420 5.80 -4.51 -22.83
C ALA A 420 7.22 -4.53 -22.09
N GLU A 421 8.13 -3.49 -21.98
CA GLU A 421 8.33 -2.08 -22.51
C GLU A 421 9.80 -1.43 -22.34
N LEU A 422 10.16 -0.41 -23.18
CA LEU A 422 11.02 0.86 -23.10
C LEU A 422 12.26 1.15 -22.14
N HIS A 423 13.17 2.15 -22.44
CA HIS A 423 13.92 2.98 -21.44
C HIS A 423 14.67 4.33 -21.87
N VAL A 424 15.38 5.02 -20.91
CA VAL A 424 15.90 6.45 -20.85
C VAL A 424 17.05 6.63 -19.77
N ASP A 425 17.86 7.73 -19.68
CA ASP A 425 18.91 8.01 -18.61
C ASP A 425 19.11 9.51 -18.13
N LEU A 426 19.79 9.75 -16.97
CA LEU A 426 20.11 11.07 -16.31
C LEU A 426 21.34 11.02 -15.30
N ARG A 427 21.74 12.11 -14.59
CA ARG A 427 23.07 12.31 -13.86
C ARG A 427 23.08 13.51 -12.83
N VAL A 428 24.00 13.85 -11.87
CA VAL A 428 25.34 13.45 -11.25
C VAL A 428 25.42 13.91 -9.74
N VAL A 429 26.52 13.61 -8.98
CA VAL A 429 27.34 14.50 -8.03
C VAL A 429 27.78 13.88 -6.65
N SER A 430 29.06 14.06 -6.19
CA SER A 430 29.65 13.44 -4.95
C SER A 430 31.07 13.89 -4.46
N MET A 431 31.44 13.73 -3.15
CA MET A 431 32.76 13.18 -2.67
C MET A 431 32.96 13.06 -1.11
N LYS A 432 33.99 12.29 -0.67
CA LYS A 432 34.61 12.09 0.69
C LYS A 432 34.06 10.97 1.60
N VAL A 433 34.88 9.97 2.02
CA VAL A 433 34.49 9.05 3.14
C VAL A 433 35.55 8.19 3.91
N THR A 434 36.80 8.02 3.47
CA THR A 434 37.64 6.86 3.92
C THR A 434 38.73 7.14 4.97
N LEU A 435 38.60 6.64 6.22
CA LEU A 435 39.76 6.52 7.15
C LEU A 435 39.67 5.54 8.36
N ASN A 436 38.49 5.11 8.84
CA ASN A 436 38.34 4.49 10.17
C ASN A 436 38.35 2.93 10.19
N LYS A 437 39.03 2.32 11.18
CA LYS A 437 39.20 0.85 11.31
C LYS A 437 37.93 0.09 11.74
N ASP A 438 37.19 0.55 12.75
CA ASP A 438 35.97 -0.15 13.19
C ASP A 438 34.81 0.08 12.21
N PHE A 439 34.75 1.26 11.58
CA PHE A 439 33.90 1.47 10.40
C PHE A 439 34.23 0.49 9.27
N ALA A 440 35.52 0.26 9.00
CA ALA A 440 35.94 -0.71 7.98
C ALA A 440 35.56 -2.15 8.37
N TYR A 441 35.70 -2.55 9.64
CA TYR A 441 35.24 -3.86 10.12
C TYR A 441 33.73 -4.07 9.89
N ALA A 442 32.92 -3.04 10.14
CA ALA A 442 31.48 -3.09 9.96
C ALA A 442 31.06 -3.08 8.47
N MET A 443 31.57 -2.11 7.70
CA MET A 443 30.98 -1.72 6.41
C MET A 443 31.75 -2.23 5.18
N THR A 444 32.94 -2.81 5.32
CA THR A 444 33.71 -3.30 4.15
C THR A 444 33.00 -4.41 3.36
N PRO A 445 32.38 -5.45 3.98
CA PRO A 445 31.66 -6.48 3.22
C PRO A 445 30.49 -5.90 2.41
N MET A 446 29.75 -4.97 3.02
CA MET A 446 28.64 -4.23 2.40
C MET A 446 29.12 -3.37 1.21
N LYS A 447 30.29 -2.73 1.34
CA LYS A 447 30.95 -2.02 0.25
C LYS A 447 31.40 -2.96 -0.87
N ILE A 448 31.94 -4.14 -0.56
CA ILE A 448 32.38 -5.13 -1.57
C ILE A 448 31.21 -5.60 -2.45
N LEU A 449 30.05 -5.89 -1.85
CA LEU A 449 28.87 -6.34 -2.61
C LEU A 449 28.27 -5.23 -3.49
N SER A 450 28.19 -4.00 -2.97
CA SER A 450 27.43 -2.89 -3.58
C SER A 450 28.24 -1.94 -4.47
N TRP A 451 29.55 -1.83 -4.27
CA TRP A 451 30.40 -0.93 -5.05
C TRP A 451 30.54 -1.37 -6.53
N PRO A 452 30.67 -2.67 -6.88
CA PRO A 452 30.66 -3.13 -8.28
C PRO A 452 29.33 -2.84 -8.98
N VAL A 453 28.21 -3.11 -8.29
CA VAL A 453 26.83 -2.80 -8.74
C VAL A 453 26.58 -1.29 -8.87
N GLY A 454 27.40 -0.46 -8.21
CA GLY A 454 27.23 0.99 -8.19
C GLY A 454 26.13 1.50 -7.25
N THR A 455 25.74 0.71 -6.24
CA THR A 455 24.76 1.08 -5.20
C THR A 455 25.38 1.51 -3.87
N TRP A 456 26.71 1.39 -3.69
CA TRP A 456 27.41 1.83 -2.47
C TRP A 456 27.09 3.31 -2.15
N PRO A 457 26.40 3.64 -1.02
CA PRO A 457 25.86 4.98 -0.81
C PRO A 457 26.92 6.08 -0.72
N LEU A 458 28.10 5.71 -0.21
CA LEU A 458 29.25 6.59 0.03
C LEU A 458 30.30 6.45 -1.10
N GLN A 459 29.85 6.28 -2.34
CA GLN A 459 30.70 6.27 -3.53
C GLN A 459 30.77 7.65 -4.17
N ASP A 460 31.73 7.82 -5.08
CA ASP A 460 31.73 8.98 -5.96
C ASP A 460 30.73 8.75 -7.11
N TYR A 461 29.58 9.43 -7.08
CA TYR A 461 28.53 9.55 -8.12
C TYR A 461 29.01 10.22 -9.43
N ASN A 462 30.25 9.97 -9.84
CA ASN A 462 30.88 10.42 -11.08
C ASN A 462 30.43 9.60 -12.32
N ILE A 463 31.08 9.84 -13.47
CA ILE A 463 30.79 9.12 -14.73
C ILE A 463 30.95 7.60 -14.56
N PHE A 464 32.05 7.15 -13.94
CA PHE A 464 32.36 5.72 -13.77
C PHE A 464 31.36 4.98 -12.88
N SER A 465 30.92 5.57 -11.77
CA SER A 465 29.94 4.89 -10.91
C SER A 465 28.52 4.89 -11.49
N ALA A 466 28.20 5.84 -12.37
CA ALA A 466 26.97 5.80 -13.15
C ALA A 466 27.06 4.72 -14.23
N MET A 467 28.19 4.63 -14.95
CA MET A 467 28.46 3.53 -15.88
C MET A 467 28.30 2.16 -15.22
N ARG A 468 28.79 1.95 -13.99
CA ARG A 468 28.56 0.70 -13.24
C ARG A 468 27.09 0.37 -13.01
N VAL A 469 26.27 1.34 -12.61
CA VAL A 469 24.82 1.12 -12.43
C VAL A 469 24.16 0.86 -13.77
N ILE A 470 24.49 1.62 -14.82
CA ILE A 470 23.89 1.46 -16.15
C ILE A 470 24.25 0.09 -16.73
N ILE A 471 25.51 -0.34 -16.65
CA ILE A 471 25.94 -1.68 -17.07
C ILE A 471 25.23 -2.74 -16.22
N THR A 472 25.15 -2.59 -14.90
CA THR A 472 24.48 -3.58 -14.04
C THR A 472 22.98 -3.65 -14.32
N SER A 473 22.29 -2.52 -14.44
CA SER A 473 20.86 -2.45 -14.78
C SER A 473 20.60 -2.94 -16.20
N PHE A 474 21.47 -2.66 -17.17
CA PHE A 474 21.39 -3.21 -18.52
C PHE A 474 21.54 -4.73 -18.51
N LEU A 475 22.51 -5.28 -17.78
CA LEU A 475 22.70 -6.73 -17.65
C LEU A 475 21.51 -7.41 -16.95
N LEU A 476 20.96 -6.80 -15.90
CA LEU A 476 19.75 -7.29 -15.22
C LEU A 476 18.49 -7.18 -16.10
N LEU A 477 18.35 -6.10 -16.88
CA LEU A 477 17.25 -5.95 -17.85
C LEU A 477 17.40 -6.91 -19.03
N LEU A 478 18.63 -7.17 -19.50
CA LEU A 478 18.91 -8.16 -20.54
C LEU A 478 18.47 -9.56 -20.08
N MET A 479 18.83 -9.95 -18.85
CA MET A 479 18.37 -11.19 -18.24
C MET A 479 16.83 -11.27 -18.16
N LEU A 480 16.15 -10.17 -17.79
CA LEU A 480 14.69 -10.10 -17.81
C LEU A 480 14.13 -10.27 -19.23
N THR A 481 14.70 -9.60 -20.23
CA THR A 481 14.21 -9.70 -21.62
C THR A 481 14.41 -11.08 -22.22
N ILE A 482 15.52 -11.78 -21.92
CA ILE A 482 15.76 -13.16 -22.36
C ILE A 482 14.65 -14.08 -21.84
N VAL A 483 14.43 -14.09 -20.51
CA VAL A 483 13.44 -14.97 -19.88
C VAL A 483 12.00 -14.59 -20.28
N GLN A 484 11.69 -13.29 -20.44
CA GLN A 484 10.39 -12.83 -20.94
C GLN A 484 10.16 -13.26 -22.40
N SER A 485 11.21 -13.26 -23.23
CA SER A 485 11.11 -13.77 -24.60
C SER A 485 11.00 -15.30 -24.67
N GLU A 486 11.61 -16.04 -23.74
CA GLU A 486 11.41 -17.49 -23.66
C GLU A 486 9.96 -17.84 -23.29
N MET A 487 9.37 -17.18 -22.27
CA MET A 487 7.95 -17.38 -21.91
C MET A 487 6.98 -17.08 -23.06
N TYR A 488 7.35 -16.18 -23.96
CA TYR A 488 6.58 -15.88 -25.17
C TYR A 488 6.76 -16.90 -26.29
N LEU A 489 7.92 -17.59 -26.34
CA LEU A 489 8.26 -18.58 -27.37
C LEU A 489 7.89 -20.02 -26.98
N ASP A 490 7.84 -20.35 -25.69
CA ASP A 490 7.37 -21.64 -25.17
C ASP A 490 6.26 -21.45 -24.13
N SER A 491 5.08 -21.03 -24.59
CA SER A 491 3.88 -20.88 -23.76
C SER A 491 3.29 -22.20 -23.23
N ASN A 492 3.85 -23.35 -23.65
CA ASN A 492 3.21 -24.66 -23.47
C ASN A 492 3.84 -25.47 -22.32
N ASP A 493 5.11 -25.21 -21.99
CA ASP A 493 5.80 -25.83 -20.87
C ASP A 493 5.48 -25.11 -19.54
N ALA A 494 4.56 -25.65 -18.75
CA ALA A 494 4.16 -25.06 -17.48
C ALA A 494 5.26 -25.10 -16.40
N GLU A 495 6.23 -26.03 -16.49
CA GLU A 495 7.34 -26.12 -15.52
C GLU A 495 8.38 -25.02 -15.80
N LYS A 496 8.83 -24.89 -17.06
CA LYS A 496 9.76 -23.82 -17.47
C LYS A 496 9.16 -22.43 -17.29
N ASN A 497 7.84 -22.26 -17.51
CA ASN A 497 7.17 -20.97 -17.25
C ASN A 497 7.09 -20.60 -15.76
N LEU A 498 6.99 -21.57 -14.85
CA LEU A 498 7.05 -21.31 -13.41
C LEU A 498 8.46 -20.89 -12.97
N ASP A 499 9.49 -21.57 -13.46
CA ASP A 499 10.89 -21.20 -13.21
C ASP A 499 11.25 -19.83 -13.83
N ALA A 500 10.72 -19.54 -15.03
CA ALA A 500 10.84 -18.22 -15.65
C ALA A 500 10.20 -17.13 -14.77
N LEU A 501 8.99 -17.37 -14.24
CA LEU A 501 8.30 -16.43 -13.34
C LEU A 501 9.08 -16.19 -12.04
N VAL A 502 9.76 -17.21 -11.48
CA VAL A 502 10.68 -17.07 -10.33
C VAL A 502 11.85 -16.14 -10.69
N ILE A 503 12.51 -16.36 -11.83
CA ILE A 503 13.67 -15.58 -12.27
C ILE A 503 13.28 -14.14 -12.59
N LEU A 504 12.18 -13.93 -13.33
CA LEU A 504 11.63 -12.59 -13.62
C LEU A 504 11.30 -11.83 -12.33
N SER A 505 10.64 -12.49 -11.38
CA SER A 505 10.34 -11.92 -10.06
C SER A 505 11.60 -11.49 -9.31
N CYS A 506 12.65 -12.31 -9.34
CA CYS A 506 13.95 -11.99 -8.71
C CYS A 506 14.69 -10.85 -9.45
N GLY A 507 14.63 -10.81 -10.78
CA GLY A 507 15.19 -9.73 -11.60
C GLY A 507 14.48 -8.40 -11.39
N ILE A 508 13.14 -8.38 -11.32
CA ILE A 508 12.35 -7.18 -10.99
C ILE A 508 12.70 -6.66 -9.59
N LEU A 509 12.94 -7.54 -8.61
CA LEU A 509 13.43 -7.14 -7.29
C LEU A 509 14.87 -6.61 -7.34
N ALA A 510 15.77 -7.23 -8.11
CA ALA A 510 17.14 -6.75 -8.29
C ALA A 510 17.18 -5.36 -8.95
N VAL A 511 16.52 -5.19 -10.10
CA VAL A 511 16.43 -3.91 -10.82
C VAL A 511 15.77 -2.85 -9.94
N SER A 512 14.63 -3.15 -9.32
CA SER A 512 13.93 -2.15 -8.49
C SER A 512 14.73 -1.73 -7.25
N LYS A 513 15.51 -2.61 -6.62
CA LYS A 513 16.43 -2.25 -5.52
C LYS A 513 17.60 -1.40 -6.02
N VAL A 514 18.33 -1.87 -7.04
CA VAL A 514 19.49 -1.18 -7.61
C VAL A 514 19.13 0.22 -8.10
N VAL A 515 18.06 0.34 -8.89
CA VAL A 515 17.57 1.61 -9.43
C VAL A 515 17.05 2.53 -8.33
N ARG A 516 16.22 2.05 -7.39
CA ARG A 516 15.65 2.94 -6.36
C ARG A 516 16.67 3.40 -5.32
N PHE A 517 17.66 2.57 -4.96
CA PHE A 517 18.80 3.02 -4.15
C PHE A 517 19.63 4.08 -4.88
N ARG A 518 19.77 4.01 -6.21
CA ARG A 518 20.48 5.03 -7.00
C ARG A 518 19.67 6.33 -7.20
N ILE A 519 18.35 6.25 -7.36
CA ILE A 519 17.46 7.42 -7.56
C ILE A 519 17.15 8.13 -6.23
N ARG A 520 17.03 7.42 -5.10
CA ARG A 520 16.72 8.00 -3.79
C ARG A 520 17.78 7.66 -2.71
N PRO A 521 19.08 7.96 -2.93
CA PRO A 521 20.13 7.57 -2.02
C PRO A 521 20.15 8.38 -0.71
N ALA A 522 19.42 9.50 -0.63
CA ALA A 522 19.54 10.49 0.45
C ALA A 522 19.40 9.92 1.88
N GLY A 523 18.47 8.98 2.11
CA GLY A 523 18.32 8.35 3.43
C GLY A 523 19.46 7.40 3.77
N LEU A 524 19.96 6.64 2.80
CA LEU A 524 21.16 5.81 2.95
C LEU A 524 22.40 6.68 3.18
N ILE A 525 22.64 7.71 2.35
CA ILE A 525 23.77 8.64 2.51
C ILE A 525 23.76 9.27 3.91
N SER A 526 22.61 9.78 4.36
CA SER A 526 22.47 10.41 5.68
C SER A 526 22.86 9.46 6.82
N ASN A 527 22.32 8.23 6.80
CA ASN A 527 22.62 7.21 7.81
C ASN A 527 24.08 6.74 7.75
N PHE A 528 24.61 6.44 6.55
CA PHE A 528 25.99 5.99 6.39
C PHE A 528 27.03 7.10 6.69
N THR A 529 26.69 8.37 6.46
CA THR A 529 27.52 9.52 6.88
C THR A 529 27.51 9.67 8.39
N SER A 530 26.35 9.54 9.04
CA SER A 530 26.28 9.42 10.51
C SER A 530 27.17 8.29 11.00
N ALA A 531 27.13 7.11 10.37
CA ALA A 531 27.97 6.00 10.80
C ALA A 531 29.47 6.33 10.72
N VAL A 532 29.94 7.00 9.67
CA VAL A 532 31.33 7.48 9.59
C VAL A 532 31.66 8.46 10.72
N GLU A 533 30.78 9.43 10.98
CA GLU A 533 30.97 10.38 12.09
C GLU A 533 30.95 9.70 13.46
N ASP A 534 30.03 8.76 13.67
CA ASP A 534 29.85 8.03 14.92
C ASP A 534 31.11 7.20 15.22
N TYR A 535 31.56 6.36 14.27
CA TYR A 535 32.78 5.56 14.41
C TYR A 535 34.04 6.42 14.60
N ASN A 536 34.08 7.65 14.06
CA ASN A 536 35.17 8.61 14.28
C ASN A 536 35.13 9.30 15.66
N LYS A 537 34.02 9.21 16.41
CA LYS A 537 33.84 9.81 17.73
C LYS A 537 33.92 8.79 18.88
N LEU A 538 34.22 7.52 18.58
CA LEU A 538 34.41 6.48 19.60
C LEU A 538 35.81 6.49 20.20
N TYR A 539 35.87 6.91 21.46
CA TYR A 539 37.02 6.80 22.35
C TYR A 539 36.75 5.86 23.55
N ASP A 540 35.51 5.41 23.70
CA ASP A 540 34.99 4.59 24.81
C ASP A 540 34.98 3.10 24.41
N GLN A 541 35.60 2.25 25.23
CA GLN A 541 35.73 0.81 24.97
C GLN A 541 34.39 0.05 25.09
N GLU A 542 33.52 0.42 26.02
CA GLU A 542 32.23 -0.25 26.24
C GLU A 542 31.27 0.06 25.09
N LYS A 543 31.22 1.33 24.67
CA LYS A 543 30.49 1.76 23.47
C LYS A 543 31.05 1.09 22.20
N GLY A 544 32.36 0.89 22.14
CA GLY A 544 33.03 0.10 21.10
C GLY A 544 32.56 -1.36 21.05
N VAL A 545 32.42 -2.03 22.19
CA VAL A 545 31.89 -3.40 22.28
C VAL A 545 30.44 -3.46 21.80
N ILE A 546 29.58 -2.51 22.21
CA ILE A 546 28.17 -2.45 21.78
C ILE A 546 28.06 -2.35 20.25
N LEU A 547 28.85 -1.48 19.61
CA LEU A 547 28.82 -1.33 18.16
C LEU A 547 29.46 -2.50 17.42
N ARG A 548 30.56 -3.07 17.94
CA ARG A 548 31.17 -4.26 17.31
C ARG A 548 30.21 -5.46 17.34
N ARG A 549 29.40 -5.60 18.40
CA ARG A 549 28.31 -6.60 18.50
C ARG A 549 27.23 -6.36 17.44
N HIS A 550 26.78 -5.11 17.27
CA HIS A 550 25.78 -4.76 16.24
C HIS A 550 26.32 -4.89 14.81
N ALA A 551 27.56 -4.50 14.56
CA ALA A 551 28.25 -4.71 13.29
C ALA A 551 28.37 -6.20 12.95
N TYR A 552 28.62 -7.06 13.95
CA TYR A 552 28.57 -8.51 13.78
C TYR A 552 27.16 -8.99 13.40
N MET A 553 26.10 -8.55 14.12
CA MET A 553 24.72 -8.92 13.78
C MET A 553 24.34 -8.51 12.34
N GLY A 554 24.67 -7.29 11.93
CA GLY A 554 24.42 -6.82 10.56
C GLY A 554 25.23 -7.54 9.48
N ARG A 555 26.45 -8.00 9.82
CA ARG A 555 27.25 -8.86 8.93
C ARG A 555 26.67 -10.27 8.84
N VAL A 556 26.24 -10.88 9.94
CA VAL A 556 25.61 -12.22 9.93
C VAL A 556 24.31 -12.19 9.12
N ALA A 557 23.43 -11.22 9.38
CA ALA A 557 22.17 -11.07 8.66
C ALA A 557 22.40 -10.79 7.16
N GLY A 558 23.27 -9.82 6.82
CA GLY A 558 23.51 -9.43 5.43
C GLY A 558 24.28 -10.49 4.62
N ILE A 559 25.44 -10.93 5.13
CA ILE A 559 26.30 -11.88 4.40
C ILE A 559 25.67 -13.27 4.39
N GLY A 560 25.01 -13.71 5.47
CA GLY A 560 24.34 -15.01 5.51
C GLY A 560 23.24 -15.15 4.46
N VAL A 561 22.39 -14.11 4.33
CA VAL A 561 21.32 -14.06 3.31
C VAL A 561 21.90 -14.07 1.89
N VAL A 562 23.00 -13.35 1.63
CA VAL A 562 23.67 -13.32 0.31
C VAL A 562 24.37 -14.64 -0.03
N LEU A 563 25.07 -15.26 0.92
CA LEU A 563 25.72 -16.56 0.72
C LEU A 563 24.68 -17.66 0.46
N PHE A 564 23.55 -17.63 1.17
CA PHE A 564 22.44 -18.53 0.91
C PHE A 564 21.86 -18.31 -0.50
N ALA A 565 21.71 -17.06 -0.95
CA ALA A 565 21.28 -16.75 -2.31
C ALA A 565 22.22 -17.32 -3.40
N TYR A 566 23.53 -17.20 -3.22
CA TYR A 566 24.51 -17.75 -4.17
C TYR A 566 24.55 -19.28 -4.16
N PHE A 567 24.39 -19.91 -2.99
CA PHE A 567 24.24 -21.36 -2.88
C PHE A 567 22.97 -21.84 -3.62
N SER A 568 21.83 -21.18 -3.39
CA SER A 568 20.57 -21.46 -4.07
C SER A 568 20.64 -21.28 -5.59
N ALA A 569 21.24 -20.19 -6.06
CA ALA A 569 21.47 -19.94 -7.49
C ALA A 569 22.39 -20.98 -8.13
N THR A 570 23.40 -21.46 -7.40
CA THR A 570 24.30 -22.51 -7.89
C THR A 570 23.61 -23.86 -7.99
N LEU A 571 22.82 -24.25 -6.97
CA LEU A 571 22.01 -25.48 -7.02
C LEU A 571 20.95 -25.43 -8.13
N PHE A 572 20.29 -24.29 -8.32
CA PHE A 572 19.29 -24.10 -9.38
C PHE A 572 19.88 -24.38 -10.78
N MET A 573 21.15 -24.02 -11.00
CA MET A 573 21.88 -24.30 -12.23
C MET A 573 22.44 -25.72 -12.32
N SER A 574 22.99 -26.27 -11.22
CA SER A 574 23.71 -27.55 -11.27
C SER A 574 22.81 -28.77 -11.22
N VAL A 575 21.65 -28.70 -10.56
CA VAL A 575 20.78 -29.88 -10.34
C VAL A 575 20.20 -30.46 -11.64
N PRO A 576 19.68 -29.67 -12.60
CA PRO A 576 19.26 -30.21 -13.90
C PRO A 576 20.41 -30.85 -14.69
N MET A 577 21.61 -30.26 -14.62
CA MET A 577 22.79 -30.77 -15.35
C MET A 577 23.30 -32.10 -14.79
N LEU A 578 23.25 -32.31 -13.46
CA LEU A 578 23.61 -33.59 -12.85
C LEU A 578 22.60 -34.68 -13.18
N ALA A 579 21.29 -34.38 -13.14
CA ALA A 579 20.25 -35.32 -13.54
C ALA A 579 20.35 -35.70 -15.03
N ALA A 580 20.75 -34.76 -15.88
CA ALA A 580 21.00 -34.98 -17.30
C ALA A 580 22.21 -35.90 -17.60
N GLU A 581 23.16 -36.04 -16.68
CA GLU A 581 24.24 -37.03 -16.78
C GLU A 581 23.75 -38.41 -16.32
N GLU A 582 23.07 -38.49 -15.17
CA GLU A 582 22.52 -39.77 -14.65
C GLU A 582 21.57 -40.47 -15.64
N VAL A 583 20.72 -39.73 -16.36
CA VAL A 583 19.81 -40.30 -17.37
C VAL A 583 20.56 -40.86 -18.58
N LYS A 584 21.70 -40.26 -18.97
CA LYS A 584 22.50 -40.72 -20.12
C LYS A 584 23.27 -42.00 -19.83
N ASP A 585 23.76 -42.18 -18.61
CA ASP A 585 24.41 -43.43 -18.19
C ASP A 585 23.42 -44.60 -18.04
N VAL A 586 22.12 -44.32 -17.89
CA VAL A 586 21.06 -45.33 -17.75
C VAL A 586 20.41 -45.72 -19.08
N VAL A 587 20.26 -44.80 -20.04
CA VAL A 587 19.53 -45.03 -21.30
C VAL A 587 20.44 -44.99 -22.53
N ASN A 588 20.85 -46.16 -23.00
CA ASN A 588 21.73 -46.31 -24.16
C ASN A 588 21.00 -46.15 -25.50
N VAL A 589 20.74 -44.89 -25.88
CA VAL A 589 20.34 -44.39 -27.22
C VAL A 589 19.05 -44.96 -27.83
N THR A 590 17.98 -44.14 -27.91
CA THR A 590 17.09 -44.10 -29.11
C THR A 590 16.12 -42.92 -29.16
N GLU A 591 15.71 -42.34 -28.03
CA GLU A 591 14.86 -41.14 -28.00
C GLU A 591 15.68 -39.87 -27.74
N ASP A 592 15.31 -38.78 -28.40
CA ASP A 592 16.03 -37.50 -28.42
C ASP A 592 15.68 -36.64 -27.19
N ASN A 593 15.94 -37.19 -26.00
CA ASN A 593 15.77 -36.51 -24.73
C ASN A 593 16.90 -35.49 -24.54
N THR A 594 16.78 -34.36 -25.22
CA THR A 594 17.67 -33.19 -25.06
C THR A 594 17.69 -32.78 -23.58
N PRO A 595 18.87 -32.66 -22.94
CA PRO A 595 18.96 -32.39 -21.52
C PRO A 595 18.45 -30.98 -21.20
N GLU A 596 17.50 -30.88 -20.26
CA GLU A 596 16.86 -29.61 -19.91
C GLU A 596 17.86 -28.53 -19.52
N TYR A 597 17.84 -27.43 -20.26
CA TYR A 597 18.71 -26.31 -20.00
C TYR A 597 18.20 -25.53 -18.77
N PRO A 598 19.03 -25.25 -17.75
CA PRO A 598 18.54 -24.94 -16.40
C PRO A 598 17.94 -23.54 -16.24
N ILE A 599 18.18 -22.63 -17.19
CA ILE A 599 17.56 -21.31 -17.32
C ILE A 599 16.64 -21.33 -18.56
N PRO A 600 15.43 -20.77 -18.49
CA PRO A 600 14.58 -20.65 -19.69
C PRO A 600 15.17 -19.68 -20.72
N SER A 601 15.89 -20.21 -21.72
CA SER A 601 16.39 -19.51 -22.92
C SER A 601 16.68 -20.42 -24.13
N GLU A 602 16.16 -21.66 -24.15
CA GLU A 602 16.35 -22.65 -25.22
C GLU A 602 15.79 -22.15 -26.57
N LYS A 603 14.55 -21.64 -26.59
CA LYS A 603 13.93 -21.11 -27.80
C LYS A 603 14.57 -19.79 -28.23
N VAL A 604 15.01 -18.96 -27.28
CA VAL A 604 15.76 -17.72 -27.58
C VAL A 604 17.09 -18.04 -28.27
N MET A 605 17.84 -19.04 -27.80
CA MET A 605 19.06 -19.52 -28.48
C MET A 605 18.76 -20.08 -29.88
N ALA A 606 17.67 -20.84 -30.03
CA ALA A 606 17.23 -21.37 -31.33
C ALA A 606 16.79 -20.28 -32.31
N LEU A 607 16.07 -19.25 -31.84
CA LEU A 607 15.62 -18.08 -32.62
C LEU A 607 16.81 -17.28 -33.16
N ILE A 608 17.86 -17.11 -32.34
CA ILE A 608 19.11 -16.43 -32.71
C ILE A 608 20.01 -17.33 -33.57
N LYS A 609 19.71 -18.63 -33.67
CA LYS A 609 20.51 -19.67 -34.33
C LYS A 609 21.92 -19.77 -33.75
N MET A 610 22.00 -19.81 -32.42
CA MET A 610 23.26 -19.83 -31.69
C MET A 610 24.05 -21.11 -32.00
N PRO A 611 25.34 -21.05 -32.38
CA PRO A 611 26.17 -22.23 -32.61
C PRO A 611 26.40 -23.07 -31.36
N ASP A 612 26.31 -24.40 -31.50
CA ASP A 612 26.47 -25.40 -30.43
C ASP A 612 27.72 -25.17 -29.56
N ASN A 613 28.84 -24.82 -30.19
CA ASN A 613 30.11 -24.57 -29.51
C ASN A 613 30.15 -23.30 -28.64
N LEU A 614 29.09 -22.48 -28.66
CA LEU A 614 28.92 -21.32 -27.79
C LEU A 614 27.96 -21.57 -26.61
N TYR A 615 27.19 -22.66 -26.58
CA TYR A 615 26.22 -22.94 -25.51
C TYR A 615 26.87 -22.95 -24.11
N PHE A 616 28.06 -23.55 -23.97
CA PHE A 616 28.82 -23.52 -22.71
C PHE A 616 29.22 -22.09 -22.29
N ILE A 617 29.48 -21.20 -23.24
CA ILE A 617 29.79 -19.80 -22.96
C ILE A 617 28.52 -19.03 -22.56
N VAL A 618 27.38 -19.31 -23.19
CA VAL A 618 26.07 -18.75 -22.78
C VAL A 618 25.72 -19.19 -21.36
N PHE A 619 25.83 -20.48 -21.04
CA PHE A 619 25.61 -21.03 -19.70
C PHE A 619 26.44 -20.33 -18.62
N ILE A 620 27.74 -20.13 -18.86
CA ILE A 620 28.61 -19.41 -17.92
C ILE A 620 28.20 -17.92 -17.80
N MET A 621 27.80 -17.27 -18.90
CA MET A 621 27.30 -15.89 -18.85
C MET A 621 25.99 -15.79 -18.06
N GLU A 622 25.01 -16.67 -18.31
CA GLU A 622 23.72 -16.67 -17.63
C GLU A 622 23.83 -17.02 -16.14
N TYR A 623 24.74 -17.93 -15.76
CA TYR A 623 25.07 -18.15 -14.34
C TYR A 623 25.64 -16.88 -13.68
N LEU A 624 26.51 -16.15 -14.36
CA LEU A 624 27.03 -14.86 -13.88
C LEU A 624 25.92 -13.80 -13.79
N MET A 625 24.94 -13.80 -14.71
CA MET A 625 23.76 -12.93 -14.67
C MET A 625 22.80 -13.29 -13.52
N LEU A 626 22.67 -14.58 -13.20
CA LEU A 626 21.89 -15.06 -12.06
C LEU A 626 22.56 -14.67 -10.73
N LEU A 627 23.89 -14.81 -10.62
CA LEU A 627 24.65 -14.31 -9.46
C LEU A 627 24.58 -12.78 -9.33
N LEU A 628 24.61 -12.05 -10.46
CA LEU A 628 24.40 -10.59 -10.49
C LEU A 628 22.99 -10.22 -10.03
N THR A 629 21.98 -11.01 -10.38
CA THR A 629 20.59 -10.87 -9.93
C THR A 629 20.48 -11.11 -8.42
N SER A 630 21.08 -12.17 -7.89
CA SER A 630 21.19 -12.43 -6.45
C SER A 630 21.89 -11.31 -5.70
N ASN A 631 22.96 -10.72 -6.25
CA ASN A 631 23.66 -9.58 -5.64
C ASN A 631 22.83 -8.28 -5.70
N GLY A 632 22.20 -7.98 -6.84
CA GLY A 632 21.33 -6.82 -6.99
C GLY A 632 20.12 -6.88 -6.06
N ASN A 633 19.57 -8.08 -5.84
CA ASN A 633 18.43 -8.33 -4.95
C ASN A 633 18.85 -8.39 -3.47
N LEU A 634 19.62 -9.41 -3.06
CA LEU A 634 19.92 -9.70 -1.65
C LEU A 634 21.19 -8.96 -1.15
N GLY A 635 22.13 -8.60 -2.04
CA GLY A 635 23.26 -7.73 -1.68
C GLY A 635 22.83 -6.30 -1.34
N SER A 636 21.77 -5.80 -1.99
CA SER A 636 21.07 -4.57 -1.58
C SER A 636 20.45 -4.69 -0.18
N ASP A 637 19.95 -5.88 0.20
CA ASP A 637 19.39 -6.11 1.53
C ASP A 637 20.50 -6.14 2.59
N SER A 638 21.67 -6.69 2.26
CA SER A 638 22.86 -6.62 3.11
C SER A 638 23.32 -5.19 3.41
N LEU A 639 23.16 -4.23 2.47
CA LEU A 639 23.39 -2.81 2.77
C LEU A 639 22.42 -2.31 3.84
N PHE A 640 21.14 -2.62 3.66
CA PHE A 640 20.05 -2.12 4.49
C PHE A 640 20.11 -2.70 5.91
N PHE A 641 20.29 -4.02 6.07
CA PHE A 641 20.42 -4.65 7.38
C PHE A 641 21.62 -4.09 8.15
N GLY A 642 22.78 -3.94 7.49
CA GLY A 642 23.99 -3.41 8.11
C GLY A 642 23.82 -2.04 8.75
N ILE A 643 23.16 -1.12 8.03
CA ILE A 643 22.96 0.25 8.53
C ILE A 643 21.82 0.35 9.57
N ILE A 644 20.79 -0.50 9.49
CA ILE A 644 19.81 -0.62 10.60
C ILE A 644 20.50 -1.11 11.87
N PHE A 645 21.34 -2.14 11.81
CA PHE A 645 22.03 -2.62 13.02
C PHE A 645 23.00 -1.59 13.60
N HIS A 646 23.71 -0.80 12.78
CA HIS A 646 24.47 0.35 13.28
C HIS A 646 23.57 1.34 14.05
N LEU A 647 22.43 1.72 13.46
CA LEU A 647 21.46 2.61 14.08
C LEU A 647 20.93 2.05 15.42
N CYS A 648 20.63 0.76 15.48
CA CYS A 648 20.28 0.06 16.72
C CYS A 648 21.41 0.09 17.77
N GLY A 649 22.67 -0.02 17.35
CA GLY A 649 23.84 0.10 18.23
C GLY A 649 24.02 1.51 18.79
N GLN A 650 23.74 2.54 17.99
CA GLN A 650 23.70 3.93 18.46
C GLN A 650 22.56 4.19 19.45
N VAL A 651 21.41 3.53 19.24
CA VAL A 651 20.30 3.54 20.18
C VAL A 651 20.68 2.84 21.49
N GLU A 652 21.37 1.70 21.46
CA GLU A 652 21.81 1.03 22.69
C GLU A 652 22.88 1.82 23.46
N ILE A 653 23.77 2.55 22.78
CA ILE A 653 24.65 3.52 23.42
C ILE A 653 23.85 4.65 24.10
N LEU A 654 22.86 5.22 23.40
CA LEU A 654 22.00 6.26 23.95
C LEU A 654 21.20 5.77 25.17
N ARG A 655 20.74 4.51 25.15
CA ARG A 655 20.11 3.83 26.29
C ARG A 655 21.05 3.73 27.49
N LEU A 656 22.30 3.31 27.27
CA LEU A 656 23.32 3.25 28.31
C LEU A 656 23.60 4.63 28.93
N ASP A 657 23.68 5.66 28.10
CA ASP A 657 23.94 7.03 28.54
C ASP A 657 22.76 7.63 29.33
N PHE A 658 21.51 7.41 28.89
CA PHE A 658 20.32 7.81 29.67
C PHE A 658 20.29 7.15 31.04
N ARG A 659 20.61 5.84 31.12
CA ARG A 659 20.68 5.11 32.38
C ARG A 659 21.80 5.59 33.31
N ARG A 660 22.80 6.29 32.77
CA ARG A 660 23.97 6.86 33.49
C ARG A 660 23.85 8.35 33.81
N LEU A 661 22.66 8.95 33.67
CA LEU A 661 22.41 10.32 34.15
C LEU A 661 22.69 10.43 35.66
N SER A 662 23.76 11.15 36.01
CA SER A 662 24.21 11.39 37.38
C SER A 662 23.78 12.77 37.90
N ASN A 663 23.77 12.95 39.23
CA ASN A 663 23.49 14.23 39.87
C ASN A 663 24.78 15.08 40.00
N ASP A 664 24.95 16.02 39.06
CA ASP A 664 26.02 17.01 39.00
C ASP A 664 25.41 18.30 38.38
N ASN A 665 24.48 18.90 39.15
CA ASN A 665 23.54 19.97 38.79
C ASN A 665 23.61 20.55 37.36
N GLU A 666 24.64 21.34 37.05
CA GLU A 666 24.79 22.01 35.75
C GLU A 666 25.11 21.02 34.62
N ARG A 667 26.10 20.13 34.85
CA ARG A 667 26.49 19.10 33.87
C ARG A 667 25.35 18.12 33.60
N THR A 668 24.49 17.81 34.58
CA THR A 668 23.31 16.97 34.36
C THR A 668 22.34 17.57 33.34
N ILE A 669 22.16 18.89 33.35
CA ILE A 669 21.29 19.61 32.41
C ILE A 669 21.91 19.58 31.00
N GLU A 670 23.19 19.94 30.87
CA GLU A 670 23.89 19.91 29.58
C GLU A 670 23.92 18.49 28.97
N HIS A 671 24.23 17.48 29.79
CA HIS A 671 24.27 16.08 29.36
C HIS A 671 22.88 15.61 28.90
N PHE A 672 21.82 15.87 29.68
CA PHE A 672 20.45 15.52 29.27
C PHE A 672 20.01 16.20 27.96
N ILE A 673 20.38 17.47 27.75
CA ILE A 673 20.12 18.17 26.49
C ILE A 673 20.88 17.51 25.33
N ALA A 674 22.12 17.08 25.54
CA ALA A 674 22.90 16.35 24.53
C ALA A 674 22.27 14.99 24.18
N LEU A 675 21.82 14.22 25.19
CA LEU A 675 21.12 12.94 24.97
C LEU A 675 19.77 13.13 24.26
N SER A 676 19.00 14.16 24.63
CA SER A 676 17.73 14.50 23.96
C SER A 676 17.94 14.89 22.49
N LYS A 677 18.96 15.72 22.20
CA LYS A 677 19.35 16.07 20.83
C LYS A 677 19.84 14.84 20.04
N ARG A 678 20.54 13.91 20.68
CA ARG A 678 20.94 12.63 20.06
C ARG A 678 19.73 11.73 19.78
N HIS A 679 18.76 11.64 20.68
CA HIS A 679 17.52 10.88 20.45
C HIS A 679 16.75 11.39 19.22
N VAL A 680 16.51 12.71 19.17
CA VAL A 680 15.87 13.38 18.01
C VAL A 680 16.61 13.09 16.71
N TYR A 681 17.94 13.11 16.73
CA TYR A 681 18.77 12.80 15.57
C TYR A 681 18.64 11.33 15.11
N LEU A 682 18.68 10.35 16.03
CA LEU A 682 18.51 8.93 15.69
C LEU A 682 17.10 8.62 15.16
N LEU A 683 16.05 9.25 15.71
CA LEU A 683 14.68 9.15 15.18
C LEU A 683 14.59 9.68 13.73
N LYS A 684 15.25 10.83 13.44
CA LYS A 684 15.33 11.39 12.08
C LYS A 684 16.03 10.43 11.11
N LEU A 685 17.15 9.82 11.52
CA LEU A 685 17.86 8.82 10.72
C LEU A 685 16.99 7.60 10.40
N ALA A 686 16.30 7.05 11.42
CA ALA A 686 15.37 5.94 11.26
C ALA A 686 14.25 6.26 10.25
N LYS A 687 13.67 7.46 10.34
CA LYS A 687 12.63 7.93 9.42
C LYS A 687 13.13 8.04 7.97
N MET A 688 14.29 8.66 7.74
CA MET A 688 14.87 8.77 6.39
C MET A 688 15.20 7.41 5.78
N LEU A 689 15.65 6.46 6.60
CA LEU A 689 15.97 5.10 6.18
C LEU A 689 14.70 4.31 5.82
N ASN A 690 13.66 4.41 6.65
CA ASN A 690 12.33 3.86 6.38
C ASN A 690 11.73 4.44 5.09
N GLU A 691 11.76 5.76 4.90
CA GLU A 691 11.25 6.42 3.69
C GLU A 691 11.97 5.98 2.40
N THR A 692 13.26 5.64 2.48
CA THR A 692 14.05 5.11 1.35
C THR A 692 13.59 3.70 0.97
N ILE A 693 13.52 2.79 1.95
CA ILE A 693 13.23 1.37 1.72
C ILE A 693 11.73 1.06 1.58
N SER A 694 10.84 1.94 2.07
CA SER A 694 9.39 1.70 2.16
C SER A 694 8.76 1.24 0.83
N SER A 695 9.10 1.90 -0.28
CA SER A 695 8.58 1.54 -1.61
C SER A 695 9.14 0.21 -2.13
N ILE A 696 10.38 -0.13 -1.77
CA ILE A 696 11.05 -1.40 -2.13
C ILE A 696 10.37 -2.54 -1.38
N LEU A 697 10.13 -2.38 -0.08
CA LEU A 697 9.41 -3.37 0.74
C LEU A 697 8.00 -3.69 0.23
N ALA A 698 7.31 -2.72 -0.37
CA ALA A 698 5.99 -2.98 -0.98
C ALA A 698 6.08 -3.98 -2.15
N VAL A 699 7.08 -3.79 -3.03
CA VAL A 699 7.33 -4.72 -4.15
C VAL A 699 7.83 -6.06 -3.60
N GLN A 700 8.80 -6.04 -2.67
CA GLN A 700 9.31 -7.24 -2.02
C GLN A 700 8.20 -8.11 -1.43
N LEU A 701 7.30 -7.55 -0.60
CA LEU A 701 6.23 -8.33 0.02
C LEU A 701 5.24 -8.87 -1.03
N PHE A 702 4.86 -8.06 -2.02
CA PHE A 702 3.92 -8.48 -3.06
C PHE A 702 4.51 -9.60 -3.95
N THR A 703 5.71 -9.39 -4.47
CA THR A 703 6.44 -10.37 -5.29
C THR A 703 6.74 -11.65 -4.48
N SER A 704 7.22 -11.55 -3.24
CA SER A 704 7.44 -12.73 -2.40
C SER A 704 6.17 -13.51 -2.12
N CYS A 705 5.00 -12.87 -1.94
CA CYS A 705 3.74 -13.59 -1.81
C CYS A 705 3.37 -14.39 -3.08
N ILE A 706 3.56 -13.80 -4.28
CA ILE A 706 3.33 -14.51 -5.55
C ILE A 706 4.28 -15.70 -5.69
N VAL A 707 5.59 -15.48 -5.48
CA VAL A 707 6.59 -16.53 -5.69
C VAL A 707 6.48 -17.65 -4.63
N ILE A 708 6.17 -17.34 -3.38
CA ILE A 708 5.93 -18.37 -2.34
C ILE A 708 4.72 -19.25 -2.69
N CYS A 709 3.64 -18.68 -3.23
CA CYS A 709 2.48 -19.46 -3.66
C CYS A 709 2.76 -20.30 -4.91
N THR A 710 3.51 -19.78 -5.88
CA THR A 710 3.82 -20.50 -7.13
C THR A 710 4.90 -21.56 -6.94
N SER A 711 6.03 -21.25 -6.30
CA SER A 711 7.07 -22.24 -5.99
C SER A 711 6.60 -23.26 -4.94
N GLY A 712 5.69 -22.88 -4.04
CA GLY A 712 5.06 -23.81 -3.11
C GLY A 712 4.09 -24.79 -3.81
N LEU A 713 3.40 -24.36 -4.88
CA LEU A 713 2.59 -25.24 -5.71
C LEU A 713 3.47 -26.18 -6.54
N GLN A 714 4.50 -25.64 -7.18
CA GLN A 714 5.52 -26.39 -7.91
C GLN A 714 6.13 -27.51 -7.03
N PHE A 715 6.50 -27.19 -5.78
CA PHE A 715 7.00 -28.19 -4.80
C PHE A 715 6.00 -29.31 -4.49
N ILE A 716 4.70 -28.99 -4.38
CA ILE A 716 3.66 -29.99 -4.12
C ILE A 716 3.44 -30.90 -5.33
N ILE A 717 3.46 -30.34 -6.54
CA ILE A 717 3.37 -31.09 -7.81
C ILE A 717 4.59 -32.00 -7.97
N ALA A 718 5.80 -31.48 -7.73
CA ALA A 718 7.06 -32.21 -7.78
C ALA A 718 7.02 -33.47 -6.91
N LEU A 719 6.53 -33.35 -5.67
CA LEU A 719 6.37 -34.46 -4.73
C LEU A 719 5.30 -35.47 -5.14
N SER A 720 4.25 -35.06 -5.87
CA SER A 720 3.24 -36.00 -6.39
C SER A 720 3.67 -36.75 -7.65
N VAL A 721 4.49 -36.13 -8.50
CA VAL A 721 5.02 -36.73 -9.74
C VAL A 721 6.31 -37.51 -9.48
N GLY A 722 7.05 -37.18 -8.43
CA GLY A 722 8.36 -37.77 -8.11
C GLY A 722 9.54 -37.06 -8.81
N ASN A 723 9.33 -35.88 -9.40
CA ASN A 723 10.40 -35.11 -10.04
C ASN A 723 11.35 -34.53 -8.98
N ILE A 724 12.50 -35.18 -8.78
CA ILE A 724 13.53 -34.80 -7.80
C ILE A 724 14.15 -33.44 -8.15
N VAL A 725 14.35 -33.13 -9.44
CA VAL A 725 14.92 -31.86 -9.90
C VAL A 725 14.00 -30.70 -9.54
N MET A 726 12.72 -30.79 -9.92
CA MET A 726 11.69 -29.81 -9.57
C MET A 726 11.54 -29.67 -8.05
N THR A 727 11.59 -30.79 -7.31
CA THR A 727 11.50 -30.81 -5.83
C THR A 727 12.64 -29.99 -5.21
N ILE A 728 13.88 -30.17 -5.67
CA ILE A 728 15.05 -29.46 -5.13
C ILE A 728 15.02 -27.98 -5.54
N LYS A 729 14.75 -27.65 -6.82
CA LYS A 729 14.66 -26.26 -7.32
C LYS A 729 13.60 -25.45 -6.55
N SER A 730 12.39 -25.97 -6.44
CA SER A 730 11.29 -25.30 -5.75
C SER A 730 11.52 -25.16 -4.24
N PHE A 731 12.08 -26.19 -3.57
CA PHE A 731 12.41 -26.15 -2.15
C PHE A 731 13.48 -25.11 -1.80
N ILE A 732 14.55 -25.01 -2.61
CA ILE A 732 15.65 -24.07 -2.34
C ILE A 732 15.25 -22.61 -2.62
N VAL A 733 14.41 -22.38 -3.64
CA VAL A 733 13.78 -21.07 -3.91
C VAL A 733 12.87 -20.66 -2.76
N LEU A 734 11.94 -21.53 -2.33
CA LEU A 734 11.03 -21.29 -1.23
C LEU A 734 11.78 -20.96 0.07
N SER A 735 12.82 -21.75 0.38
CA SER A 735 13.69 -21.52 1.54
C SER A 735 14.38 -20.15 1.49
N THR A 736 14.87 -19.74 0.32
CA THR A 736 15.55 -18.45 0.12
C THR A 736 14.61 -17.27 0.39
N LEU A 737 13.38 -17.35 -0.11
CA LEU A 737 12.36 -16.30 0.08
C LEU A 737 11.90 -16.19 1.54
N LEU A 738 11.69 -17.33 2.21
CA LEU A 738 11.34 -17.36 3.64
C LEU A 738 12.47 -16.77 4.50
N VAL A 739 13.72 -17.09 4.22
CA VAL A 739 14.90 -16.52 4.91
C VAL A 739 15.02 -15.00 4.65
N GLN A 740 14.78 -14.55 3.42
CA GLN A 740 14.79 -13.11 3.08
C GLN A 740 13.70 -12.33 3.83
N LEU A 741 12.46 -12.85 3.86
CA LEU A 741 11.36 -12.24 4.61
C LEU A 741 11.59 -12.26 6.12
N PHE A 742 12.10 -13.37 6.67
CA PHE A 742 12.45 -13.49 8.09
C PHE A 742 13.48 -12.42 8.50
N ALA A 743 14.55 -12.26 7.71
CA ALA A 743 15.59 -11.26 7.99
C ALA A 743 15.02 -9.84 8.05
N TYR A 744 14.15 -9.47 7.10
CA TYR A 744 13.46 -8.17 7.10
C TYR A 744 12.57 -7.98 8.33
N SER A 745 11.74 -8.97 8.67
CA SER A 745 10.81 -8.91 9.81
C SER A 745 11.52 -8.92 11.16
N TYR A 746 12.63 -9.65 11.30
CA TYR A 746 13.48 -9.62 12.49
C TYR A 746 14.15 -8.24 12.65
N VAL A 747 14.70 -7.68 11.58
CA VAL A 747 15.37 -6.37 11.60
C VAL A 747 14.38 -5.24 11.94
N GLY A 748 13.16 -5.27 11.41
CA GLY A 748 12.11 -4.32 11.76
C GLY A 748 11.65 -4.41 13.21
N GLU A 749 11.43 -5.63 13.72
CA GLU A 749 11.09 -5.89 15.12
C GLU A 749 12.23 -5.50 16.09
N TYR A 750 13.48 -5.73 15.71
CA TYR A 750 14.65 -5.37 16.51
C TYR A 750 14.85 -3.84 16.62
N LEU A 751 14.67 -3.11 15.51
CA LEU A 751 14.69 -1.64 15.50
C LEU A 751 13.59 -1.05 16.40
N LYS A 752 12.37 -1.57 16.31
CA LYS A 752 11.24 -1.19 17.15
C LYS A 752 11.59 -1.30 18.63
N ARG A 753 12.02 -2.49 19.08
CA ARG A 753 12.36 -2.77 20.48
C ARG A 753 13.53 -1.94 21.02
N GLN A 754 14.55 -1.69 20.20
CA GLN A 754 15.68 -0.85 20.62
C GLN A 754 15.22 0.59 20.86
N MET A 755 14.39 1.16 19.98
CA MET A 755 13.86 2.51 20.12
C MET A 755 12.91 2.65 21.32
N GLU A 756 12.00 1.69 21.52
CA GLU A 756 11.12 1.63 22.71
C GLU A 756 11.94 1.58 24.01
N GLY A 757 13.01 0.78 24.04
CA GLY A 757 13.87 0.58 25.20
C GLY A 757 14.65 1.82 25.67
N ILE A 758 14.61 2.95 24.95
CA ILE A 758 15.07 4.25 25.47
C ILE A 758 14.20 4.70 26.65
N GLY A 759 12.89 4.46 26.61
CA GLY A 759 11.96 4.83 27.68
C GLY A 759 12.27 4.09 28.99
N ASP A 760 12.43 2.77 28.91
CA ASP A 760 12.87 1.93 30.03
C ASP A 760 14.18 2.44 30.62
N SER A 761 15.14 2.80 29.77
CA SER A 761 16.49 3.19 30.20
C SER A 761 16.51 4.56 30.88
N ALA A 762 15.63 5.47 30.46
CA ALA A 762 15.40 6.75 31.13
C ALA A 762 14.62 6.56 32.45
N TYR A 763 13.65 5.64 32.51
CA TYR A 763 12.91 5.30 33.73
C TYR A 763 13.78 4.60 34.79
N PHE A 764 14.75 3.78 34.37
CA PHE A 764 15.75 3.14 35.25
C PHE A 764 17.00 3.99 35.51
N SER A 765 17.00 5.27 35.16
CA SER A 765 17.98 6.25 35.64
C SER A 765 17.64 6.71 37.07
N ILE A 766 18.55 7.42 37.75
CA ILE A 766 18.29 8.02 39.07
C ILE A 766 17.45 9.31 38.99
N TRP A 767 16.41 9.33 38.15
CA TRP A 767 15.60 10.52 37.85
C TRP A 767 14.95 11.19 39.08
N TYR A 768 14.82 10.47 40.18
CA TYR A 768 14.31 10.97 41.46
C TYR A 768 15.35 11.78 42.27
N ASP A 769 16.63 11.67 41.94
CA ASP A 769 17.77 12.32 42.62
C ASP A 769 18.55 13.31 41.71
N ILE A 770 18.02 13.65 40.52
CA ILE A 770 18.60 14.67 39.62
C ILE A 770 17.80 16.00 39.69
N PRO A 771 18.29 17.12 39.11
CA PRO A 771 17.60 18.40 39.17
C PRO A 771 16.13 18.34 38.72
N LYS A 772 15.25 19.00 39.48
CA LYS A 772 13.78 18.98 39.33
C LYS A 772 13.23 19.56 38.01
N SER A 773 14.10 20.06 37.12
CA SER A 773 13.82 20.29 35.70
C SER A 773 14.00 18.99 34.92
N VAL A 774 15.23 18.47 34.85
CA VAL A 774 15.60 17.24 34.12
C VAL A 774 14.70 16.05 34.48
N ALA A 775 14.38 15.88 35.77
CA ALA A 775 13.45 14.84 36.25
C ALA A 775 12.05 14.90 35.63
N LYS A 776 11.58 16.08 35.19
CA LYS A 776 10.31 16.27 34.47
C LYS A 776 10.51 16.18 32.97
N ASP A 777 11.65 16.64 32.48
CA ASP A 777 11.96 16.64 31.05
C ASP A 777 12.21 15.22 30.50
N ILE A 778 12.63 14.28 31.37
CA ILE A 778 12.64 12.83 31.10
C ILE A 778 11.25 12.31 30.66
N ILE A 779 10.15 12.92 31.10
CA ILE A 779 8.80 12.49 30.72
C ILE A 779 8.60 12.60 29.21
N TYR A 780 9.11 13.64 28.53
CA TYR A 780 9.00 13.73 27.06
C TYR A 780 9.73 12.60 26.35
N VAL A 781 10.88 12.16 26.88
CA VAL A 781 11.65 11.04 26.32
C VAL A 781 10.84 9.75 26.44
N ILE A 782 10.32 9.44 27.63
CA ILE A 782 9.49 8.25 27.90
C ILE A 782 8.23 8.29 27.01
N MET A 783 7.52 9.43 26.96
CA MET A 783 6.34 9.59 26.12
C MET A 783 6.64 9.41 24.63
N ARG A 784 7.75 9.94 24.11
CA ARG A 784 8.09 9.71 22.70
C ARG A 784 8.36 8.23 22.42
N THR A 785 9.00 7.51 23.34
CA THR A 785 9.31 6.08 23.15
C THR A 785 8.09 5.17 23.20
N GLN A 786 6.93 5.68 23.64
CA GLN A 786 5.64 4.98 23.55
C GLN A 786 4.98 5.04 22.16
N ASP A 787 5.49 5.85 21.21
CA ASP A 787 5.17 5.74 19.78
C ASP A 787 6.27 4.90 19.07
N PRO A 788 6.00 3.64 18.67
CA PRO A 788 7.07 2.75 18.23
C PRO A 788 7.59 3.05 16.82
N VAL A 789 8.91 2.98 16.66
CA VAL A 789 9.58 3.20 15.37
C VAL A 789 9.47 1.96 14.49
N PHE A 790 8.44 1.91 13.66
CA PHE A 790 8.18 0.79 12.74
C PHE A 790 8.82 0.96 11.35
N LEU A 791 9.43 -0.11 10.84
CA LEU A 791 9.69 -0.30 9.42
C LEU A 791 8.35 -0.55 8.67
N LYS A 792 8.02 0.25 7.64
CA LYS A 792 6.69 0.20 6.98
C LYS A 792 6.78 0.05 5.46
N ALA A 793 6.28 -1.06 4.91
CA ALA A 793 6.19 -1.33 3.47
C ALA A 793 5.06 -0.53 2.80
N GLY A 794 5.37 0.24 1.76
CA GLY A 794 4.42 1.11 1.05
C GLY A 794 3.82 2.24 1.91
N LYS A 795 4.37 2.45 3.12
CA LYS A 795 3.74 3.11 4.27
C LYS A 795 2.50 2.40 4.82
N PHE A 796 2.11 1.21 4.36
CA PHE A 796 0.93 0.48 4.83
C PHE A 796 1.28 -0.61 5.84
N PHE A 797 1.96 -1.67 5.40
CA PHE A 797 2.22 -2.87 6.21
C PHE A 797 3.42 -2.67 7.13
N ILE A 798 3.29 -3.02 8.41
CA ILE A 798 4.41 -3.05 9.35
C ILE A 798 5.24 -4.31 9.07
N VAL A 799 6.54 -4.16 8.88
CA VAL A 799 7.47 -5.27 8.66
C VAL A 799 8.02 -5.72 10.00
N ASN A 800 7.32 -6.69 10.60
CA ASN A 800 7.62 -7.31 11.90
C ASN A 800 7.38 -8.83 11.86
N MET A 801 7.67 -9.52 12.96
CA MET A 801 7.50 -10.97 13.10
C MET A 801 6.05 -11.46 12.95
N GLU A 802 5.08 -10.61 13.28
CA GLU A 802 3.65 -10.89 13.14
C GLU A 802 3.22 -10.93 11.67
N THR A 803 3.60 -9.93 10.87
CA THR A 803 3.36 -9.92 9.42
C THR A 803 4.02 -11.12 8.74
N TYR A 804 5.23 -11.51 9.14
CA TYR A 804 5.89 -12.73 8.66
C TYR A 804 5.07 -14.00 8.96
N MET A 805 4.61 -14.15 10.22
CA MET A 805 3.76 -15.28 10.61
C MET A 805 2.41 -15.27 9.88
N SER A 806 1.84 -14.09 9.58
CA SER A 806 0.63 -14.00 8.77
C SER A 806 0.87 -14.36 7.30
N ILE A 807 2.01 -14.02 6.71
CA ILE A 807 2.34 -14.40 5.33
C ILE A 807 2.47 -15.92 5.24
N ILE A 808 3.18 -16.56 6.18
CA ILE A 808 3.28 -18.03 6.24
C ILE A 808 1.90 -18.67 6.41
N LYS A 809 1.09 -18.22 7.38
CA LYS A 809 -0.27 -18.77 7.59
C LYS A 809 -1.12 -18.66 6.33
N THR A 810 -1.19 -17.49 5.71
CA THR A 810 -2.00 -17.26 4.49
C THR A 810 -1.47 -18.06 3.30
N SER A 811 -0.15 -18.16 3.12
CA SER A 811 0.45 -18.97 2.04
C SER A 811 0.16 -20.47 2.25
N MET A 812 0.32 -20.99 3.46
CA MET A 812 -0.01 -22.38 3.78
C MET A 812 -1.49 -22.69 3.59
N SER A 813 -2.40 -21.75 3.89
CA SER A 813 -3.82 -21.90 3.57
C SER A 813 -4.07 -21.98 2.07
N TYR A 814 -3.50 -21.08 1.26
CA TYR A 814 -3.63 -21.15 -0.20
C TYR A 814 -3.02 -22.42 -0.78
N LEU A 815 -1.83 -22.82 -0.35
CA LEU A 815 -1.18 -24.07 -0.78
C LEU A 815 -1.98 -25.32 -0.39
N SER A 816 -2.68 -25.30 0.75
CA SER A 816 -3.58 -26.39 1.14
C SER A 816 -4.79 -26.49 0.20
N VAL A 817 -5.38 -25.36 -0.19
CA VAL A 817 -6.49 -25.31 -1.15
C VAL A 817 -6.02 -25.74 -2.55
N LEU A 818 -4.92 -25.17 -3.04
CA LEU A 818 -4.34 -25.52 -4.35
C LEU A 818 -3.96 -27.00 -4.42
N ARG A 819 -3.38 -27.56 -3.36
CA ARG A 819 -3.13 -29.00 -3.26
C ARG A 819 -4.41 -29.81 -3.43
N VAL A 820 -5.45 -29.52 -2.63
CA VAL A 820 -6.73 -30.25 -2.71
C VAL A 820 -7.28 -30.20 -4.13
N MET A 821 -7.23 -29.03 -4.78
CA MET A 821 -7.71 -28.85 -6.16
C MET A 821 -6.93 -29.64 -7.21
N VAL A 822 -5.60 -29.72 -7.11
CA VAL A 822 -4.76 -30.51 -8.05
C VAL A 822 -4.85 -32.02 -7.77
N THR A 823 -5.40 -32.43 -6.63
CA THR A 823 -5.59 -33.84 -6.24
C THR A 823 -7.02 -34.37 -6.35
N ALA A 824 -7.94 -33.66 -7.03
CA ALA A 824 -9.38 -33.94 -7.04
C ALA A 824 -9.98 -34.08 -8.46
#